data_AF-A0A1F8MGU4-F1
#
_entry.id   AF-A0A1F8MGU4-F1
#
_cell.length_a   1.000
_cell.length_b   1.000
_cell.length_c   1.000
_cell.angle_alpha   90.00
_cell.angle_beta   90.00
_cell.angle_gamma   90.00
#
_symmetry.space_group_name_H-M   'P 1'
#
loop_
_entity.id
_entity.type
_entity.pdbx_description
1 polymer ?
#
loop_
_entity_poly.entity_id
_entity_poly.type
_entity_poly.pdbx_seq_one_letter_code
_entity_poly.pdbx_strand_id
1 'polypeptide(L)'
;MASKTDTKEDFVRVDLHVHTPASSGYNRDTGDTNDQEYYDILQNAKSKEIRIIAVTDHNTIEGYKKINSLKDKLLLEQQSLSTITDSQQANKRLAEIKTRLSLFEGVLVLPGVELTVRPGIHILLIFNTSVNPQSIEQFLSDAGHKPENLAKTESPILPSWDIVTLLEKTTTHDCILIDAHTDSDKGIWQELKGAERIHCFRSEQLSGVCYKSETQRDNIVRLLSTPQYKRTRPLAFLKCSDAHVPSDVGNVFTWAKLEDPSFQSLRKAFLNPLESFFTEQPSTTKILNNLTELNNSFGITKLESEDDIRYFLKLTCALNNSAGGYILLGLTENKSKVGISPSANNTIVTEISHIIDTAFPHLRKLEPFFSVDIPQVKHYELQNRRFILSLYFTKGTSLVNIEGDPSIYSIRKSKIVTLSASEIESLVQENVLKDVQANIVNRLQAVEADCLQIKNLTVSLPVLRKFEMNSFKIRATPVIPEPVTLNDSQLQRLLKFPHIIGCARGNLFYIQDTTPARLDRAYSRHTLPLWLVQHPVPKAKLKETIYIVPQGAIYYSKYDYPFYCKIARHPLMKLHPEPLTSFYGMRFLVAFLKSSFCLWYLLNRHGTTDFTDPRVFSTLRLPIITLNRPDSQEQITLINDTFDHIIREEHKFIAEFNKSYVRKNTHVQVEFVNNYNARIAGHFYAIDQAIYRLLGLSDDEIDVVENNLRFNKLYLPTNTDANIGPLPLTS
;
A
#
# COMPACT_ATOMS: atom_id res chain seq x y z
N MET A 1 -9.64 -23.99 -8.36
CA MET A 1 -8.68 -25.05 -8.00
C MET A 1 -8.33 -24.85 -6.52
N ALA A 2 -8.97 -25.61 -5.63
CA ALA A 2 -8.60 -25.62 -4.21
C ALA A 2 -7.25 -26.34 -4.07
N SER A 3 -6.30 -25.75 -3.35
CA SER A 3 -4.97 -26.32 -3.18
C SER A 3 -5.05 -27.63 -2.40
N LYS A 4 -4.48 -28.68 -2.99
CA LYS A 4 -4.14 -29.92 -2.30
C LYS A 4 -3.03 -29.63 -1.29
N THR A 5 -3.39 -29.25 -0.08
CA THR A 5 -2.50 -29.31 1.07
C THR A 5 -3.29 -29.84 2.25
N ASP A 6 -2.74 -30.88 2.86
CA ASP A 6 -3.25 -31.60 4.03
C ASP A 6 -3.12 -30.71 5.29
N THR A 7 -3.76 -29.54 5.29
CA THR A 7 -3.67 -28.56 6.39
C THR A 7 -4.76 -28.84 7.39
N LYS A 8 -4.40 -29.55 8.46
CA LYS A 8 -5.21 -29.62 9.66
C LYS A 8 -5.26 -28.22 10.29
N GLU A 9 -6.44 -27.59 10.27
CA GLU A 9 -6.64 -26.34 11.01
C GLU A 9 -6.34 -26.58 12.49
N ASP A 10 -5.32 -25.92 13.02
CA ASP A 10 -4.91 -26.06 14.42
C ASP A 10 -5.15 -24.75 15.18
N PHE A 11 -5.44 -24.89 16.48
CA PHE A 11 -5.53 -23.75 17.39
C PHE A 11 -4.12 -23.33 17.81
N VAL A 12 -3.75 -22.10 17.48
CA VAL A 12 -2.47 -21.51 17.84
C VAL A 12 -2.66 -20.30 18.76
N ARG A 13 -1.68 -20.02 19.62
CA ARG A 13 -1.69 -18.82 20.46
C ARG A 13 -1.11 -17.65 19.69
N VAL A 14 -1.77 -16.49 19.76
CA VAL A 14 -1.37 -15.26 19.10
C VAL A 14 -1.37 -14.10 20.09
N ASP A 15 -0.37 -13.22 19.95
CA ASP A 15 -0.26 -11.99 20.73
C ASP A 15 -0.04 -10.81 19.77
N LEU A 16 -1.11 -10.06 19.50
CA LEU A 16 -1.14 -9.09 18.41
C LEU A 16 -0.85 -7.64 18.86
N HIS A 17 -0.38 -7.46 20.10
CA HIS A 17 -0.04 -6.15 20.65
C HIS A 17 1.21 -6.27 21.53
N VAL A 18 2.37 -6.04 20.93
CA VAL A 18 3.67 -6.14 21.60
C VAL A 18 4.52 -4.92 21.24
N HIS A 19 5.03 -4.24 22.27
CA HIS A 19 6.02 -3.17 22.09
C HIS A 19 7.44 -3.70 22.18
N THR A 20 8.34 -2.97 21.54
CA THR A 20 9.78 -3.22 21.53
C THR A 20 10.53 -1.99 22.03
N PRO A 21 11.85 -2.08 22.25
CA PRO A 21 12.67 -0.93 22.66
C PRO A 21 12.58 0.31 21.74
N ALA A 22 12.09 0.15 20.50
CA ALA A 22 11.85 1.24 19.57
C ALA A 22 10.58 2.05 19.88
N SER A 23 9.65 1.53 20.68
CA SER A 23 8.46 2.26 21.12
C SER A 23 8.82 3.32 22.17
N SER A 24 8.14 4.47 22.12
CA SER A 24 8.31 5.55 23.09
C SER A 24 7.79 5.20 24.49
N GLY A 25 6.84 4.27 24.60
CA GLY A 25 6.26 3.80 25.86
C GLY A 25 6.99 2.63 26.51
N TYR A 26 7.98 2.05 25.83
CA TYR A 26 8.63 0.81 26.28
C TYR A 26 9.44 1.00 27.56
N ASN A 27 9.24 0.12 28.55
CA ASN A 27 9.88 0.21 29.85
C ASN A 27 11.31 -0.32 29.76
N ARG A 28 12.28 0.60 29.78
CA ARG A 28 13.71 0.25 29.72
C ARG A 28 14.22 -0.08 31.12
N ASP A 29 14.33 -1.36 31.45
CA ASP A 29 14.88 -1.80 32.74
C ASP A 29 16.36 -1.39 32.94
N THR A 30 17.11 -1.14 31.85
CA THR A 30 18.57 -0.88 31.91
C THR A 30 19.06 0.44 31.31
N GLY A 31 18.16 1.35 30.92
CA GLY A 31 18.53 2.69 30.41
C GLY A 31 19.10 2.74 28.98
N ASP A 32 19.71 1.66 28.47
CA ASP A 32 20.20 1.53 27.08
C ASP A 32 19.41 0.50 26.27
N THR A 33 19.07 0.83 25.02
CA THR A 33 18.47 -0.11 24.06
C THR A 33 19.49 -1.17 23.64
N ASN A 34 19.38 -2.39 24.15
CA ASN A 34 20.24 -3.51 23.77
C ASN A 34 19.54 -4.43 22.76
N ASP A 35 20.26 -4.88 21.74
CA ASP A 35 19.81 -5.90 20.77
C ASP A 35 19.34 -7.19 21.46
N GLN A 36 19.81 -7.46 22.69
CA GLN A 36 19.39 -8.60 23.50
C GLN A 36 17.88 -8.61 23.79
N GLU A 37 17.26 -7.47 24.04
CA GLU A 37 15.83 -7.43 24.41
C GLU A 37 14.92 -7.89 23.27
N TYR A 38 15.31 -7.65 22.02
CA TYR A 38 14.60 -8.16 20.85
C TYR A 38 14.65 -9.69 20.78
N TYR A 39 15.78 -10.31 21.15
CA TYR A 39 15.86 -11.76 21.26
C TYR A 39 15.04 -12.27 22.45
N ASP A 40 15.01 -11.53 23.56
CA ASP A 40 14.24 -11.91 24.75
C ASP A 40 12.73 -11.88 24.48
N ILE A 41 12.25 -10.94 23.66
CA ILE A 41 10.85 -10.91 23.18
C ILE A 41 10.52 -12.21 22.44
N LEU A 42 11.35 -12.62 21.48
CA LEU A 42 11.16 -13.86 20.72
C LEU A 42 11.29 -15.10 21.61
N GLN A 43 12.22 -15.08 22.57
CA GLN A 43 12.43 -16.16 23.52
C GLN A 43 11.21 -16.35 24.44
N ASN A 44 10.59 -15.26 24.91
CA ASN A 44 9.35 -15.30 25.70
C ASN A 44 8.15 -15.75 24.88
N ALA A 45 8.01 -15.26 23.65
CA ALA A 45 6.97 -15.74 22.73
C ALA A 45 7.09 -17.26 22.52
N LYS A 46 8.31 -17.76 22.25
CA LYS A 46 8.58 -19.18 22.04
C LYS A 46 8.35 -20.03 23.31
N SER A 47 8.78 -19.55 24.48
CA SER A 47 8.61 -20.28 25.75
C SER A 47 7.14 -20.42 26.17
N LYS A 48 6.30 -19.45 25.77
CA LYS A 48 4.84 -19.47 25.99
C LYS A 48 4.05 -20.05 24.81
N GLU A 49 4.74 -20.64 23.83
CA GLU A 49 4.18 -21.28 22.63
C GLU A 49 3.32 -20.32 21.78
N ILE A 50 3.63 -19.03 21.80
CA ILE A 50 3.02 -18.03 20.93
C ILE A 50 3.56 -18.22 19.52
N ARG A 51 2.67 -18.47 18.56
CA ARG A 51 3.02 -18.77 17.17
C ARG A 51 2.99 -17.53 16.27
N ILE A 52 2.27 -16.49 16.67
CA ILE A 52 2.19 -15.23 15.94
C ILE A 52 2.31 -14.09 16.94
N ILE A 53 3.25 -13.19 16.71
CA ILE A 53 3.30 -11.88 17.37
C ILE A 53 3.13 -10.76 16.35
N ALA A 54 2.53 -9.65 16.74
CA ALA A 54 2.62 -8.40 15.98
C ALA A 54 3.42 -7.38 16.78
N VAL A 55 4.47 -6.84 16.17
CA VAL A 55 5.19 -5.69 16.75
C VAL A 55 4.37 -4.46 16.46
N THR A 56 3.90 -3.75 17.49
CA THR A 56 2.98 -2.62 17.36
C THR A 56 3.50 -1.43 18.16
N ASP A 57 4.72 -0.99 17.86
CA ASP A 57 5.32 0.17 18.51
C ASP A 57 4.48 1.44 18.28
N HIS A 58 4.51 2.38 19.23
CA HIS A 58 3.73 3.62 19.11
C HIS A 58 4.20 4.44 17.92
N ASN A 59 3.31 4.61 16.94
CA ASN A 59 3.50 5.48 15.77
C ASN A 59 4.76 5.16 14.93
N THR A 60 5.33 3.96 15.06
CA THR A 60 6.56 3.57 14.36
C THR A 60 6.60 2.09 14.01
N ILE A 61 7.32 1.74 12.94
CA ILE A 61 7.57 0.37 12.50
C ILE A 61 9.02 -0.09 12.81
N GLU A 62 9.80 0.76 13.50
CA GLU A 62 11.24 0.53 13.71
C GLU A 62 11.56 -0.77 14.45
N GLY A 63 10.75 -1.19 15.44
CA GLY A 63 10.99 -2.45 16.15
C GLY A 63 10.92 -3.66 15.24
N TYR A 64 9.93 -3.70 14.35
CA TYR A 64 9.80 -4.75 13.35
C TYR A 64 11.01 -4.76 12.40
N LYS A 65 11.40 -3.58 11.88
CA LYS A 65 12.60 -3.44 11.04
C LYS A 65 13.85 -3.92 11.77
N LYS A 66 13.98 -3.62 13.06
CA LYS A 66 15.11 -4.02 13.89
C LYS A 66 15.16 -5.54 14.08
N ILE A 67 14.05 -6.20 14.39
CA ILE A 67 13.97 -7.67 14.49
C ILE A 67 14.42 -8.33 13.18
N ASN A 68 13.93 -7.84 12.04
CA ASN A 68 14.35 -8.37 10.73
C ASN A 68 15.83 -8.11 10.43
N SER A 69 16.33 -6.91 10.73
CA SER A 69 17.75 -6.58 10.58
C SER A 69 18.65 -7.49 11.43
N LEU A 70 18.24 -7.84 12.65
CA LEU A 70 18.96 -8.78 13.51
C LEU A 70 19.00 -10.18 12.89
N LYS A 71 17.86 -10.65 12.36
CA LYS A 71 17.78 -11.93 11.64
C LYS A 71 18.71 -11.96 10.43
N ASP A 72 18.67 -10.93 9.58
CA ASP A 72 19.47 -10.84 8.36
C ASP A 72 20.97 -10.80 8.67
N LYS A 73 21.37 -10.04 9.71
CA LYS A 73 22.76 -10.02 10.18
C LYS A 73 23.24 -11.40 10.61
N LEU A 74 22.43 -12.15 11.37
CA LEU A 74 22.76 -13.51 11.80
C LEU A 74 22.87 -14.47 10.61
N LEU A 75 22.01 -14.36 9.60
CA LEU A 75 22.06 -15.19 8.39
C LEU A 75 23.31 -14.89 7.55
N LEU A 76 23.66 -13.62 7.36
CA LEU A 76 24.87 -13.22 6.65
C LEU A 76 26.14 -13.68 7.39
N GLU A 77 26.15 -13.55 8.72
CA GLU A 77 27.25 -14.02 9.57
C GLU A 77 27.40 -15.55 9.50
N GLN A 78 26.27 -16.29 9.54
CA GLN A 78 26.27 -17.75 9.37
C GLN A 78 26.86 -18.17 8.03
N GLN A 79 26.43 -17.53 6.94
CA GLN A 79 26.95 -17.81 5.59
C GLN A 79 28.46 -17.57 5.52
N SER A 80 28.91 -16.43 6.03
CA SER A 80 30.33 -16.05 6.04
C SER A 80 31.19 -17.07 6.82
N LEU A 81 30.76 -17.43 8.03
CA LEU A 81 31.51 -18.34 8.90
C LEU A 81 31.44 -19.81 8.47
N SER A 82 30.39 -20.23 7.75
CA SER A 82 30.24 -21.61 7.27
C SER A 82 31.33 -22.05 6.29
N THR A 83 32.07 -21.09 5.72
CA THR A 83 33.21 -21.34 4.82
C THR A 83 34.51 -21.66 5.57
N ILE A 84 34.54 -21.49 6.89
CA ILE A 84 35.73 -21.67 7.74
C ILE A 84 35.56 -22.96 8.56
N THR A 85 36.06 -24.09 8.04
CA THR A 85 35.87 -25.42 8.66
C THR A 85 36.81 -25.72 9.83
N ASP A 86 38.00 -25.11 9.89
CA ASP A 86 39.09 -25.54 10.80
C ASP A 86 39.31 -24.60 12.01
N SER A 87 38.33 -23.75 12.35
CA SER A 87 38.42 -22.82 13.48
C SER A 87 37.46 -23.18 14.61
N GLN A 88 38.00 -23.49 15.81
CA GLN A 88 37.20 -23.70 17.02
C GLN A 88 36.36 -22.46 17.38
N GLN A 89 36.91 -21.25 17.19
CA GLN A 89 36.20 -20.00 17.46
C GLN A 89 35.03 -19.80 16.49
N ALA A 90 35.23 -20.10 15.19
CA ALA A 90 34.16 -20.03 14.20
C ALA A 90 33.04 -21.03 14.51
N ASN A 91 33.40 -22.27 14.88
CA ASN A 91 32.43 -23.31 15.25
C ASN A 91 31.61 -22.93 16.50
N LYS A 92 32.25 -22.34 17.52
CA LYS A 92 31.53 -21.83 18.71
C LYS A 92 30.54 -20.73 18.33
N ARG A 93 30.97 -19.75 17.52
CA ARG A 93 30.10 -18.66 17.08
C ARG A 93 28.93 -19.15 16.20
N LEU A 94 29.17 -20.12 15.32
CA LEU A 94 28.11 -20.75 14.51
C LEU A 94 27.05 -21.44 15.38
N ALA A 95 27.44 -22.10 16.48
CA ALA A 95 26.49 -22.70 17.41
C ALA A 95 25.60 -21.63 18.10
N GLU A 96 26.19 -20.51 18.52
CA GLU A 96 25.44 -19.37 19.08
C GLU A 96 24.48 -18.75 18.05
N ILE A 97 24.93 -18.56 16.81
CA ILE A 97 24.10 -18.04 15.71
C ILE A 97 22.92 -18.98 15.44
N LYS A 98 23.16 -20.30 15.35
CA LYS A 98 22.09 -21.29 15.20
C LYS A 98 21.08 -21.21 16.33
N THR A 99 21.55 -21.05 17.57
CA THR A 99 20.68 -20.89 18.74
C THR A 99 19.79 -19.65 18.60
N ARG A 100 20.37 -18.50 18.23
CA ARG A 100 19.60 -17.26 18.02
C ARG A 100 18.64 -17.35 16.84
N LEU A 101 19.07 -17.89 15.70
CA LEU A 101 18.20 -18.09 14.52
C LEU A 101 17.00 -18.98 14.85
N SER A 102 17.17 -19.97 15.73
CA SER A 102 16.07 -20.82 16.18
C SER A 102 14.95 -20.04 16.89
N LEU A 103 15.21 -18.85 17.44
CA LEU A 103 14.17 -18.01 18.06
C LEU A 103 13.17 -17.47 17.03
N PHE A 104 13.60 -17.30 15.78
CA PHE A 104 12.75 -16.88 14.66
C PHE A 104 12.00 -18.06 14.02
N GLU A 105 12.36 -19.29 14.37
CA GLU A 105 11.69 -20.49 13.88
C GLU A 105 10.43 -20.77 14.71
N GLY A 106 9.30 -20.91 14.02
CA GLY A 106 8.03 -21.25 14.65
C GLY A 106 7.23 -20.05 15.19
N VAL A 107 7.79 -18.84 15.20
CA VAL A 107 7.09 -17.59 15.55
C VAL A 107 7.01 -16.70 14.32
N LEU A 108 5.79 -16.44 13.83
CA LEU A 108 5.55 -15.42 12.81
C LEU A 108 5.57 -14.05 13.49
N VAL A 109 6.46 -13.16 13.04
CA VAL A 109 6.49 -11.76 13.47
C VAL A 109 5.82 -10.91 12.38
N LEU A 110 4.71 -10.26 12.71
CA LEU A 110 3.97 -9.40 11.79
C LEU A 110 4.40 -7.94 11.94
N PRO A 111 4.52 -7.20 10.82
CA PRO A 111 4.70 -5.76 10.85
C PRO A 111 3.43 -5.10 11.36
N GLY A 112 3.52 -4.32 12.43
CA GLY A 112 2.41 -3.55 12.92
C GLY A 112 2.82 -2.22 13.55
N VAL A 113 1.81 -1.43 13.88
CA VAL A 113 1.97 -0.13 14.54
C VAL A 113 0.77 0.08 15.46
N GLU A 114 0.98 0.59 16.66
CA GLU A 114 -0.11 1.20 17.44
C GLU A 114 -0.17 2.68 17.08
N LEU A 115 -1.08 3.03 16.19
CA LEU A 115 -1.23 4.37 15.65
C LEU A 115 -2.15 5.21 16.54
N THR A 116 -1.65 6.36 16.97
CA THR A 116 -2.44 7.39 17.64
C THR A 116 -3.12 8.28 16.60
N VAL A 117 -4.45 8.39 16.68
CA VAL A 117 -5.27 9.29 15.85
C VAL A 117 -6.15 10.19 16.71
N ARG A 118 -6.56 11.36 16.21
CA ARG A 118 -7.46 12.25 16.97
C ARG A 118 -8.78 11.54 17.33
N PRO A 119 -9.34 11.76 18.53
CA PRO A 119 -8.89 12.71 19.58
C PRO A 119 -7.74 12.22 20.49
N GLY A 120 -7.16 11.05 20.22
CA GLY A 120 -6.12 10.43 21.04
C GLY A 120 -6.24 8.90 21.11
N ILE A 121 -6.97 8.30 20.18
CA ILE A 121 -7.32 6.87 20.17
C ILE A 121 -6.16 6.07 19.60
N HIS A 122 -5.94 4.89 20.17
CA HIS A 122 -4.93 3.95 19.71
C HIS A 122 -5.56 2.81 18.90
N ILE A 123 -5.10 2.64 17.66
CA ILE A 123 -5.54 1.58 16.76
C ILE A 123 -4.32 0.77 16.33
N LEU A 124 -4.39 -0.54 16.48
CA LEU A 124 -3.41 -1.45 15.94
C LEU A 124 -3.64 -1.62 14.45
N LEU A 125 -2.60 -1.36 13.68
CA LEU A 125 -2.53 -1.64 12.25
C LEU A 125 -1.55 -2.78 12.06
N ILE A 126 -2.03 -3.95 11.65
CA ILE A 126 -1.20 -5.12 11.39
C ILE A 126 -1.15 -5.34 9.89
N PHE A 127 0.02 -5.16 9.28
CA PHE A 127 0.22 -5.23 7.84
C PHE A 127 0.61 -6.64 7.39
N ASN A 128 0.35 -6.95 6.12
CA ASN A 128 0.90 -8.14 5.49
C ASN A 128 2.44 -8.07 5.46
N THR A 129 3.12 -9.17 5.70
CA THR A 129 4.60 -9.28 5.65
C THR A 129 5.18 -8.93 4.27
N SER A 130 4.37 -8.95 3.21
CA SER A 130 4.76 -8.51 1.87
C SER A 130 4.71 -6.98 1.69
N VAL A 131 4.11 -6.24 2.61
CA VAL A 131 4.07 -4.77 2.54
C VAL A 131 5.46 -4.24 2.84
N ASN A 132 5.93 -3.37 1.96
CA ASN A 132 7.22 -2.72 2.10
C ASN A 132 7.20 -1.79 3.36
N PRO A 133 8.17 -1.93 4.30
CA PRO A 133 8.23 -1.09 5.51
C PRO A 133 8.25 0.42 5.24
N GLN A 134 8.91 0.88 4.18
CA GLN A 134 8.91 2.28 3.76
C GLN A 134 7.52 2.77 3.34
N SER A 135 6.68 1.90 2.79
CA SER A 135 5.27 2.25 2.51
C SER A 135 4.47 2.43 3.80
N ILE A 136 4.78 1.66 4.84
CA ILE A 136 4.19 1.82 6.18
C ILE A 136 4.67 3.14 6.79
N GLU A 137 5.97 3.46 6.70
CA GLU A 137 6.51 4.75 7.15
C GLU A 137 5.86 5.94 6.45
N GLN A 138 5.65 5.86 5.13
CA GLN A 138 4.95 6.91 4.40
C GLN A 138 3.50 7.05 4.87
N PHE A 139 2.80 5.93 5.11
CA PHE A 139 1.44 5.95 5.66
C PHE A 139 1.39 6.65 7.04
N LEU A 140 2.37 6.36 7.91
CA LEU A 140 2.48 7.01 9.22
C LEU A 140 2.81 8.50 9.09
N SER A 141 3.71 8.86 8.17
CA SER A 141 4.06 10.25 7.86
C SER A 141 2.85 11.05 7.37
N ASP A 142 2.02 10.45 6.50
CA ASP A 142 0.78 11.05 6.02
C ASP A 142 -0.23 11.28 7.16
N ALA A 143 -0.24 10.39 8.17
CA ALA A 143 -0.99 10.51 9.41
C ALA A 143 -0.39 11.51 10.42
N GLY A 144 0.72 12.17 10.07
CA GLY A 144 1.38 13.21 10.88
C GLY A 144 2.54 12.70 11.74
N HIS A 145 2.89 11.42 11.64
CA HIS A 145 3.91 10.75 12.45
C HIS A 145 5.20 10.56 11.66
N LYS A 146 6.01 11.62 11.58
CA LYS A 146 7.32 11.60 10.92
C LYS A 146 8.39 10.96 11.81
N PRO A 147 9.41 10.26 11.25
CA PRO A 147 10.51 9.67 12.01
C PRO A 147 11.22 10.64 12.98
N GLU A 148 11.39 11.89 12.55
CA GLU A 148 12.04 12.97 13.34
C GLU A 148 11.25 13.36 14.60
N ASN A 149 9.95 13.06 14.64
CA ASN A 149 9.06 13.38 15.75
C ASN A 149 8.97 12.25 16.80
N LEU A 150 9.50 11.06 16.50
CA LEU A 150 9.40 9.86 17.35
C LEU A 150 10.31 9.90 18.58
N ALA A 151 11.39 10.72 18.54
CA ALA A 151 12.36 10.82 19.63
C ALA A 151 11.89 11.68 20.82
N LYS A 152 10.71 12.31 20.73
CA LYS A 152 10.14 13.15 21.79
C LYS A 152 9.01 12.39 22.46
N THR A 153 9.29 11.81 23.62
CA THR A 153 8.28 11.41 24.60
C THR A 153 7.41 12.63 24.88
N GLU A 154 6.14 12.59 24.47
CA GLU A 154 5.16 13.70 24.55
C GLU A 154 5.42 14.88 23.58
N SER A 155 5.55 14.61 22.28
CA SER A 155 5.42 15.69 21.29
C SER A 155 3.93 16.14 21.21
N PRO A 156 3.60 17.44 21.37
CA PRO A 156 2.24 18.00 21.24
C PRO A 156 1.78 18.07 19.78
N ILE A 157 2.30 17.19 18.92
CA ILE A 157 1.92 17.15 17.51
C ILE A 157 0.58 16.43 17.44
N LEU A 158 -0.46 17.21 17.18
CA LEU A 158 -1.78 16.69 16.87
C LEU A 158 -1.65 15.75 15.66
N PRO A 159 -2.04 14.47 15.76
CA PRO A 159 -2.11 13.58 14.60
C PRO A 159 -2.86 14.30 13.47
N SER A 160 -2.42 14.14 12.22
CA SER A 160 -3.07 14.81 11.09
C SER A 160 -4.41 14.17 10.76
N TRP A 161 -4.59 12.90 11.13
CA TRP A 161 -5.81 12.12 10.92
C TRP A 161 -6.63 11.95 12.21
N ASP A 162 -7.94 11.88 12.04
CA ASP A 162 -8.85 11.32 13.04
C ASP A 162 -9.18 9.86 12.70
N ILE A 163 -9.94 9.20 13.58
CA ILE A 163 -10.35 7.82 13.41
C ILE A 163 -11.18 7.58 12.14
N VAL A 164 -11.96 8.55 11.67
CA VAL A 164 -12.78 8.40 10.46
C VAL A 164 -11.87 8.40 9.23
N THR A 165 -10.94 9.36 9.15
CA THR A 165 -9.92 9.38 8.10
C THR A 165 -9.10 8.09 8.10
N LEU A 166 -8.72 7.57 9.27
CA LEU A 166 -7.98 6.32 9.36
C LEU A 166 -8.75 5.16 8.74
N LEU A 167 -10.01 4.96 9.13
CA LEU A 167 -10.86 3.88 8.61
C LEU A 167 -10.99 3.96 7.08
N GLU A 168 -11.07 5.16 6.51
CA GLU A 168 -11.13 5.35 5.05
C GLU A 168 -9.79 5.03 4.39
N LYS A 169 -8.68 5.57 4.89
CA LYS A 169 -7.34 5.37 4.32
C LYS A 169 -6.93 3.90 4.32
N THR A 170 -7.38 3.13 5.31
CA THR A 170 -7.03 1.71 5.41
C THR A 170 -7.77 0.82 4.41
N THR A 171 -8.83 1.31 3.75
CA THR A 171 -9.55 0.55 2.71
C THR A 171 -8.67 0.13 1.53
N THR A 172 -7.62 0.90 1.23
CA THR A 172 -6.69 0.65 0.12
C THR A 172 -5.38 -0.01 0.57
N HIS A 173 -5.26 -0.39 1.84
CA HIS A 173 -4.03 -0.95 2.42
C HIS A 173 -4.26 -2.40 2.87
N ASP A 174 -3.27 -3.26 2.63
CA ASP A 174 -3.33 -4.67 3.04
C ASP A 174 -2.97 -4.83 4.52
N CYS A 175 -3.90 -4.42 5.38
CA CYS A 175 -3.75 -4.43 6.84
C CYS A 175 -5.03 -4.86 7.57
N ILE A 176 -4.88 -5.23 8.84
CA ILE A 176 -5.95 -5.57 9.78
C ILE A 176 -6.00 -4.47 10.84
N LEU A 177 -7.17 -3.89 11.06
CA LEU A 177 -7.42 -2.87 12.08
C LEU A 177 -8.03 -3.49 13.33
N ILE A 178 -7.43 -3.19 14.48
CA ILE A 178 -7.90 -3.64 15.79
C ILE A 178 -7.87 -2.45 16.75
N ASP A 179 -8.94 -2.24 17.52
CA ASP A 179 -8.93 -1.27 18.63
C ASP A 179 -8.03 -1.80 19.75
N ALA A 180 -6.98 -1.05 20.11
CA ALA A 180 -5.84 -1.56 20.89
C ALA A 180 -6.20 -1.98 22.32
N HIS A 181 -7.12 -1.27 22.96
CA HIS A 181 -7.57 -1.53 24.32
C HIS A 181 -8.91 -0.81 24.57
N THR A 182 -9.94 -1.25 23.85
CA THR A 182 -11.23 -0.57 23.66
C THR A 182 -11.83 0.02 24.94
N ASP A 183 -11.76 -0.72 26.05
CA ASP A 183 -12.38 -0.42 27.34
C ASP A 183 -11.43 0.25 28.35
N SER A 184 -10.28 0.75 27.87
CA SER A 184 -9.25 1.45 28.65
C SER A 184 -8.96 2.84 28.06
N ASP A 185 -8.08 3.59 28.71
CA ASP A 185 -7.60 4.90 28.23
C ASP A 185 -7.19 4.81 26.75
N LYS A 186 -7.65 5.76 25.92
CA LYS A 186 -7.38 5.81 24.47
C LYS A 186 -8.01 4.67 23.63
N GLY A 187 -8.92 3.88 24.18
CA GLY A 187 -9.76 2.93 23.45
C GLY A 187 -11.06 3.54 22.90
N ILE A 188 -11.64 2.97 21.85
CA ILE A 188 -12.88 3.52 21.21
C ILE A 188 -14.04 3.59 22.19
N TRP A 189 -14.27 2.54 22.99
CA TRP A 189 -15.40 2.49 23.91
C TRP A 189 -15.28 3.55 25.01
N GLN A 190 -14.07 3.80 25.49
CA GLN A 190 -13.81 4.75 26.56
C GLN A 190 -13.86 6.20 26.07
N GLU A 191 -13.17 6.51 24.97
CA GLU A 191 -12.97 7.90 24.51
C GLU A 191 -14.14 8.45 23.70
N LEU A 192 -14.66 7.67 22.74
CA LEU A 192 -15.66 8.18 21.80
C LEU A 192 -17.07 8.08 22.35
N LYS A 193 -18.00 8.95 21.94
CA LYS A 193 -19.42 8.87 22.31
C LYS A 193 -20.31 9.15 21.10
N GLY A 194 -21.61 8.84 21.22
CA GLY A 194 -22.61 9.19 20.22
C GLY A 194 -22.28 8.68 18.81
N ALA A 195 -22.45 9.56 17.82
CA ALA A 195 -22.33 9.22 16.40
C ALA A 195 -20.94 8.71 15.99
N GLU A 196 -19.86 9.26 16.55
CA GLU A 196 -18.49 8.83 16.23
C GLU A 196 -18.22 7.40 16.67
N ARG A 197 -18.64 7.03 17.89
CA ARG A 197 -18.56 5.65 18.39
C ARG A 197 -19.39 4.71 17.53
N ILE A 198 -20.60 5.13 17.15
CA ILE A 198 -21.47 4.37 16.24
C ILE A 198 -20.75 4.13 14.90
N HIS A 199 -20.17 5.17 14.32
CA HIS A 199 -19.48 5.08 13.04
C HIS A 199 -18.30 4.08 13.12
N CYS A 200 -17.45 4.20 14.14
CA CYS A 200 -16.29 3.31 14.31
C CYS A 200 -16.71 1.85 14.49
N PHE A 201 -17.63 1.58 15.43
CA PHE A 201 -18.13 0.22 15.66
C PHE A 201 -19.03 -0.31 14.55
N ARG A 202 -19.44 0.49 13.56
CA ARG A 202 -20.11 -0.02 12.35
C ARG A 202 -19.18 -0.26 11.18
N SER A 203 -18.00 0.36 11.19
CA SER A 203 -17.07 0.28 10.06
C SER A 203 -16.57 -1.15 9.88
N GLU A 204 -16.73 -1.69 8.68
CA GLU A 204 -16.25 -3.02 8.31
C GLU A 204 -14.72 -3.12 8.27
N GLN A 205 -14.02 -1.98 8.31
CA GLN A 205 -12.56 -1.93 8.41
C GLN A 205 -12.06 -2.35 9.81
N LEU A 206 -12.78 -1.93 10.86
CA LEU A 206 -12.50 -2.40 12.22
C LEU A 206 -12.79 -3.90 12.30
N SER A 207 -11.75 -4.71 12.44
CA SER A 207 -11.85 -6.18 12.37
C SER A 207 -11.93 -6.82 13.76
N GLY A 208 -11.42 -6.14 14.79
CA GLY A 208 -11.50 -6.60 16.16
C GLY A 208 -11.30 -5.51 17.19
N VAL A 209 -11.45 -5.89 18.45
CA VAL A 209 -11.21 -5.07 19.63
C VAL A 209 -10.45 -5.89 20.66
N CYS A 210 -9.40 -5.31 21.22
CA CYS A 210 -8.74 -5.83 22.40
C CYS A 210 -9.42 -5.26 23.65
N TYR A 211 -9.68 -6.09 24.66
CA TYR A 211 -10.43 -5.68 25.85
C TYR A 211 -9.83 -6.24 27.14
N LYS A 212 -9.92 -5.49 28.24
CA LYS A 212 -9.39 -5.92 29.54
C LYS A 212 -10.47 -6.52 30.44
N SER A 213 -11.69 -5.97 30.45
CA SER A 213 -12.81 -6.37 31.33
C SER A 213 -13.84 -7.26 30.63
N GLU A 214 -14.10 -8.46 31.17
CA GLU A 214 -15.19 -9.34 30.68
C GLU A 214 -16.56 -8.67 30.75
N THR A 215 -16.83 -7.91 31.83
CA THR A 215 -18.08 -7.16 31.99
C THR A 215 -18.25 -6.12 30.88
N GLN A 216 -17.18 -5.39 30.51
CA GLN A 216 -17.28 -4.41 29.43
C GLN A 216 -17.40 -5.07 28.07
N ARG A 217 -16.72 -6.20 27.85
CA ARG A 217 -16.91 -7.00 26.64
C ARG A 217 -18.37 -7.39 26.45
N ASP A 218 -19.05 -7.86 27.49
CA ASP A 218 -20.47 -8.21 27.39
C ASP A 218 -21.37 -7.00 27.12
N ASN A 219 -21.05 -5.83 27.70
CA ASN A 219 -21.72 -4.58 27.39
C ASN A 219 -21.55 -4.17 25.92
N ILE A 220 -20.33 -4.30 25.37
CA ILE A 220 -20.03 -4.01 23.96
C ILE A 220 -20.79 -4.98 23.06
N VAL A 221 -20.77 -6.30 23.35
CA VAL A 221 -21.54 -7.30 22.58
C VAL A 221 -23.04 -6.97 22.58
N ARG A 222 -23.59 -6.57 23.73
CA ARG A 222 -24.99 -6.14 23.83
C ARG A 222 -25.26 -4.88 23.02
N LEU A 223 -24.34 -3.91 23.04
CA LEU A 223 -24.44 -2.69 22.26
C LEU A 223 -24.43 -2.98 20.75
N LEU A 224 -23.51 -3.81 20.28
CA LEU A 224 -23.39 -4.23 18.87
C LEU A 224 -24.63 -4.97 18.35
N SER A 225 -25.43 -5.54 19.26
CA SER A 225 -26.70 -6.20 18.92
C SER A 225 -27.86 -5.21 18.70
N THR A 226 -27.68 -3.92 19.01
CA THR A 226 -28.70 -2.90 18.80
C THR A 226 -28.77 -2.44 17.34
N PRO A 227 -29.94 -2.00 16.83
CA PRO A 227 -30.08 -1.60 15.42
C PRO A 227 -29.08 -0.52 14.97
N GLN A 228 -28.71 0.41 15.86
CA GLN A 228 -27.79 1.51 15.55
C GLN A 228 -26.35 1.04 15.36
N TYR A 229 -25.92 -0.03 16.05
CA TYR A 229 -24.56 -0.56 15.98
C TYR A 229 -24.46 -1.84 15.16
N LYS A 230 -25.54 -2.22 14.47
CA LYS A 230 -25.61 -3.45 13.70
C LYS A 230 -24.56 -3.45 12.58
N ARG A 231 -23.72 -4.47 12.59
CA ARG A 231 -22.67 -4.74 11.60
C ARG A 231 -23.08 -5.86 10.66
N THR A 232 -22.43 -5.96 9.50
CA THR A 232 -22.58 -7.15 8.64
C THR A 232 -21.66 -8.26 9.10
N ARG A 233 -20.48 -7.91 9.62
CA ARG A 233 -19.51 -8.83 10.21
C ARG A 233 -19.33 -8.57 11.72
N PRO A 234 -19.39 -9.60 12.57
CA PRO A 234 -19.07 -9.47 14.00
C PRO A 234 -17.62 -9.00 14.20
N LEU A 235 -17.35 -8.30 15.31
CA LEU A 235 -15.98 -7.98 15.71
C LEU A 235 -15.31 -9.19 16.38
N ALA A 236 -14.02 -9.38 16.13
CA ALA A 236 -13.21 -10.26 16.96
C ALA A 236 -12.97 -9.62 18.33
N PHE A 237 -13.20 -10.36 19.41
CA PHE A 237 -12.87 -9.93 20.76
C PHE A 237 -11.59 -10.63 21.20
N LEU A 238 -10.54 -9.85 21.38
CA LEU A 238 -9.17 -10.33 21.55
C LEU A 238 -8.61 -9.97 22.93
N LYS A 239 -7.67 -10.80 23.37
CA LYS A 239 -6.79 -10.59 24.52
C LYS A 239 -5.36 -10.58 23.99
N CYS A 240 -4.63 -9.50 24.27
CA CYS A 240 -3.22 -9.33 23.91
C CYS A 240 -2.46 -8.79 25.11
N SER A 241 -1.14 -8.95 25.12
CA SER A 241 -0.31 -8.62 26.28
C SER A 241 -0.14 -7.13 26.51
N ASP A 242 -0.14 -6.32 25.44
CA ASP A 242 0.21 -4.89 25.53
C ASP A 242 1.60 -4.76 26.19
N ALA A 243 2.50 -5.68 25.83
CA ALA A 243 3.77 -5.90 26.52
C ALA A 243 4.73 -4.74 26.28
N HIS A 244 5.22 -4.15 27.38
CA HIS A 244 6.20 -3.06 27.38
C HIS A 244 7.58 -3.49 27.90
N VAL A 245 7.74 -4.77 28.23
CA VAL A 245 9.00 -5.45 28.56
C VAL A 245 8.96 -6.88 28.00
N PRO A 246 10.11 -7.55 27.79
CA PRO A 246 10.13 -8.87 27.18
C PRO A 246 9.40 -9.96 27.99
N SER A 247 9.43 -9.88 29.32
CA SER A 247 8.78 -10.83 30.22
C SER A 247 7.25 -10.83 30.11
N ASP A 248 6.65 -9.72 29.63
CA ASP A 248 5.21 -9.57 29.48
C ASP A 248 4.66 -10.22 28.22
N VAL A 249 5.50 -10.41 27.19
CA VAL A 249 5.12 -10.99 25.90
C VAL A 249 4.44 -12.33 26.09
N GLY A 250 3.20 -12.48 25.62
CA GLY A 250 2.43 -13.71 25.76
C GLY A 250 1.87 -14.00 27.16
N ASN A 251 1.94 -13.08 28.14
CA ASN A 251 1.22 -13.22 29.42
C ASN A 251 -0.30 -13.25 29.24
N VAL A 252 -0.78 -12.50 28.25
CA VAL A 252 -2.16 -12.45 27.82
C VAL A 252 -2.16 -12.65 26.31
N PHE A 253 -2.98 -13.58 25.81
CA PHE A 253 -2.99 -13.97 24.40
C PHE A 253 -4.37 -14.46 23.97
N THR A 254 -4.55 -14.64 22.66
CA THR A 254 -5.76 -15.19 22.05
C THR A 254 -5.46 -16.51 21.36
N TRP A 255 -6.37 -17.47 21.42
CA TRP A 255 -6.34 -18.66 20.57
C TRP A 255 -6.96 -18.35 19.21
N ALA A 256 -6.20 -18.54 18.13
CA ALA A 256 -6.65 -18.40 16.76
C ALA A 256 -6.71 -19.77 16.07
N LYS A 257 -7.83 -20.09 15.41
CA LYS A 257 -7.95 -21.29 14.55
C LYS A 257 -7.50 -20.94 13.14
N LEU A 258 -6.36 -21.47 12.71
CA LEU A 258 -5.72 -21.11 11.43
C LEU A 258 -5.36 -22.36 10.61
N GLU A 259 -5.38 -22.25 9.28
CA GLU A 259 -4.84 -23.27 8.36
C GLU A 259 -3.32 -23.41 8.53
N ASP A 260 -2.64 -22.26 8.69
CA ASP A 260 -1.21 -22.12 8.88
C ASP A 260 -0.89 -20.77 9.57
N PRO A 261 0.26 -20.61 10.24
CA PRO A 261 0.66 -19.35 10.85
C PRO A 261 1.16 -18.37 9.78
N SER A 262 0.23 -17.75 9.05
CA SER A 262 0.48 -16.69 8.07
C SER A 262 -0.48 -15.52 8.24
N PHE A 263 -0.10 -14.37 7.68
CA PHE A 263 -0.98 -13.20 7.65
C PHE A 263 -2.30 -13.49 6.91
N GLN A 264 -2.25 -14.23 5.81
CA GLN A 264 -3.43 -14.56 5.00
C GLN A 264 -4.44 -15.40 5.80
N SER A 265 -3.95 -16.43 6.51
CA SER A 265 -4.78 -17.26 7.38
C SER A 265 -5.34 -16.46 8.56
N LEU A 266 -4.54 -15.56 9.16
CA LEU A 266 -5.02 -14.65 10.20
C LEU A 266 -6.12 -13.70 9.66
N ARG A 267 -5.91 -13.10 8.49
CA ARG A 267 -6.89 -12.22 7.83
C ARG A 267 -8.20 -12.95 7.51
N LYS A 268 -8.13 -14.20 7.03
CA LYS A 268 -9.30 -15.07 6.85
C LYS A 268 -10.03 -15.32 8.18
N ALA A 269 -9.30 -15.59 9.26
CA ALA A 269 -9.91 -15.79 10.59
C ALA A 269 -10.73 -14.58 11.06
N PHE A 270 -10.29 -13.35 10.77
CA PHE A 270 -11.06 -12.12 11.03
C PHE A 270 -12.34 -11.99 10.21
N LEU A 271 -12.52 -12.76 9.13
CA LEU A 271 -13.79 -12.79 8.38
C LEU A 271 -14.88 -13.62 9.10
N ASN A 272 -14.47 -14.63 9.88
CA ASN A 272 -15.35 -15.49 10.68
C ASN A 272 -14.85 -15.56 12.14
N PRO A 273 -14.91 -14.44 12.89
CA PRO A 273 -14.23 -14.37 14.18
C PRO A 273 -14.85 -15.26 15.26
N LEU A 274 -16.16 -15.52 15.20
CA LEU A 274 -16.87 -16.34 16.20
C LEU A 274 -16.42 -17.82 16.21
N GLU A 275 -15.89 -18.32 15.09
CA GLU A 275 -15.31 -19.66 14.99
C GLU A 275 -13.78 -19.67 14.96
N SER A 276 -13.15 -18.49 15.03
CA SER A 276 -11.71 -18.37 14.79
C SER A 276 -10.95 -17.82 15.99
N PHE A 277 -11.55 -16.99 16.84
CA PHE A 277 -10.87 -16.39 17.98
C PHE A 277 -11.53 -16.75 19.31
N PHE A 278 -10.70 -17.17 20.26
CA PHE A 278 -11.14 -17.60 21.58
C PHE A 278 -10.15 -17.12 22.65
N THR A 279 -10.65 -16.65 23.78
CA THR A 279 -9.83 -16.21 24.92
C THR A 279 -9.44 -17.34 25.87
N GLU A 280 -10.04 -18.51 25.69
CA GLU A 280 -9.71 -19.76 26.36
C GLU A 280 -9.50 -20.84 25.30
N GLN A 281 -8.77 -21.91 25.64
CA GLN A 281 -8.60 -23.03 24.71
C GLN A 281 -9.99 -23.64 24.40
N PRO A 282 -10.45 -23.56 23.14
CA PRO A 282 -11.82 -23.93 22.84
C PRO A 282 -11.96 -25.44 22.66
N SER A 283 -13.07 -25.99 23.15
CA SER A 283 -13.45 -27.38 22.86
C SER A 283 -14.46 -27.42 21.71
N THR A 284 -14.40 -28.47 20.89
CA THR A 284 -15.35 -28.71 19.79
C THR A 284 -16.80 -28.57 20.25
N THR A 285 -17.14 -29.11 21.42
CA THR A 285 -18.49 -29.04 21.98
C THR A 285 -18.91 -27.59 22.30
N LYS A 286 -18.02 -26.78 22.90
CA LYS A 286 -18.29 -25.37 23.23
C LYS A 286 -18.51 -24.55 21.95
N ILE A 287 -17.66 -24.75 20.94
CA ILE A 287 -17.78 -24.06 19.64
C ILE A 287 -19.13 -24.39 19.00
N LEU A 288 -19.44 -25.69 18.86
CA LEU A 288 -20.70 -26.12 18.24
C LEU A 288 -21.93 -25.63 19.02
N ASN A 289 -21.90 -25.63 20.36
CA ASN A 289 -22.98 -25.06 21.17
C ASN A 289 -23.20 -23.58 20.87
N ASN A 290 -22.13 -22.78 20.91
CA ASN A 290 -22.20 -21.35 20.61
C ASN A 290 -22.79 -21.10 19.21
N LEU A 291 -22.35 -21.87 18.21
CA LEU A 291 -22.88 -21.76 16.84
C LEU A 291 -24.35 -22.15 16.75
N THR A 292 -24.80 -23.17 17.49
CA THR A 292 -26.21 -23.55 17.50
C THR A 292 -27.11 -22.53 18.19
N GLU A 293 -26.60 -21.71 19.10
CA GLU A 293 -27.36 -20.65 19.77
C GLU A 293 -27.57 -19.42 18.87
N LEU A 294 -26.78 -19.27 17.80
CA LEU A 294 -26.92 -18.15 16.87
C LEU A 294 -28.25 -18.19 16.11
N ASN A 295 -28.86 -17.01 15.98
CA ASN A 295 -30.15 -16.85 15.30
C ASN A 295 -30.06 -17.13 13.79
N ASN A 296 -28.90 -16.92 13.18
CA ASN A 296 -28.60 -17.09 11.76
C ASN A 296 -27.78 -18.37 11.49
N SER A 297 -27.96 -19.39 12.32
CA SER A 297 -27.31 -20.70 12.19
C SER A 297 -28.37 -21.79 11.99
N PHE A 298 -28.18 -22.63 10.98
CA PHE A 298 -29.15 -23.61 10.51
C PHE A 298 -28.51 -24.99 10.33
N GLY A 299 -29.22 -26.06 10.68
CA GLY A 299 -28.75 -27.43 10.53
C GLY A 299 -29.30 -28.11 9.28
N ILE A 300 -28.44 -28.85 8.58
CA ILE A 300 -28.83 -29.77 7.50
C ILE A 300 -28.17 -31.11 7.80
N THR A 301 -28.90 -32.24 7.71
CA THR A 301 -28.31 -33.54 8.07
C THR A 301 -27.30 -34.03 7.04
N LYS A 302 -27.64 -33.92 5.75
CA LYS A 302 -26.87 -34.39 4.60
C LYS A 302 -27.31 -33.67 3.33
N LEU A 303 -26.50 -33.73 2.27
CA LEU A 303 -26.80 -33.13 0.97
C LEU A 303 -26.81 -34.23 -0.10
N GLU A 304 -27.81 -35.12 -0.07
CA GLU A 304 -27.89 -36.27 -0.96
C GLU A 304 -29.09 -36.21 -1.92
N SER A 305 -30.24 -35.70 -1.45
CA SER A 305 -31.46 -35.61 -2.25
C SER A 305 -31.61 -34.25 -2.94
N GLU A 306 -32.45 -34.19 -3.98
CA GLU A 306 -32.79 -32.91 -4.63
C GLU A 306 -33.46 -31.92 -3.66
N ASP A 307 -34.24 -32.42 -2.70
CA ASP A 307 -34.88 -31.60 -1.66
C ASP A 307 -33.84 -31.00 -0.70
N ASP A 308 -32.82 -31.77 -0.30
CA ASP A 308 -31.72 -31.27 0.53
C ASP A 308 -30.96 -30.14 -0.18
N ILE A 309 -30.65 -30.34 -1.46
CA ILE A 309 -29.96 -29.34 -2.29
C ILE A 309 -30.82 -28.09 -2.45
N ARG A 310 -32.13 -28.25 -2.68
CA ARG A 310 -33.07 -27.12 -2.80
C ARG A 310 -33.15 -26.33 -1.50
N TYR A 311 -33.21 -27.01 -0.36
CA TYR A 311 -33.21 -26.36 0.95
C TYR A 311 -31.88 -25.64 1.23
N PHE A 312 -30.75 -26.25 0.90
CA PHE A 312 -29.42 -25.64 0.98
C PHE A 312 -29.30 -24.35 0.14
N LEU A 313 -29.78 -24.36 -1.11
CA LEU A 313 -29.80 -23.17 -1.96
C LEU A 313 -30.70 -22.07 -1.39
N LYS A 314 -31.86 -22.45 -0.85
CA LYS A 314 -32.79 -21.52 -0.20
C LYS A 314 -32.19 -20.87 1.04
N LEU A 315 -31.48 -21.64 1.88
CA LEU A 315 -30.75 -21.11 3.03
C LEU A 315 -29.61 -20.20 2.61
N THR A 316 -28.79 -20.61 1.65
CA THR A 316 -27.68 -19.81 1.14
C THR A 316 -28.19 -18.46 0.59
N CYS A 317 -29.24 -18.49 -0.23
CA CYS A 317 -29.93 -17.30 -0.72
C CYS A 317 -30.41 -16.40 0.43
N ALA A 318 -31.10 -16.97 1.42
CA ALA A 318 -31.61 -16.22 2.56
C ALA A 318 -30.51 -15.60 3.45
N LEU A 319 -29.41 -16.31 3.66
CA LEU A 319 -28.25 -15.84 4.43
C LEU A 319 -27.53 -14.69 3.70
N ASN A 320 -27.28 -14.85 2.40
CA ASN A 320 -26.71 -13.80 1.55
C ASN A 320 -27.54 -12.51 1.62
N ASN A 321 -28.86 -12.63 1.50
CA ASN A 321 -29.81 -11.51 1.48
C ASN A 321 -30.15 -10.96 2.88
N SER A 322 -29.49 -11.41 3.94
CA SER A 322 -29.78 -10.98 5.31
C SER A 322 -28.53 -10.47 6.03
N ALA A 323 -28.03 -11.19 7.04
CA ALA A 323 -26.86 -10.81 7.83
C ALA A 323 -25.69 -11.80 7.68
N GLY A 324 -25.76 -12.71 6.70
CA GLY A 324 -24.89 -13.89 6.67
C GLY A 324 -25.21 -14.85 7.81
N GLY A 325 -24.36 -15.86 8.01
CA GLY A 325 -24.51 -16.84 9.08
C GLY A 325 -23.95 -18.21 8.72
N TYR A 326 -24.50 -19.25 9.33
CA TYR A 326 -23.93 -20.60 9.28
C TYR A 326 -24.94 -21.62 8.76
N ILE A 327 -24.44 -22.52 7.91
CA ILE A 327 -25.09 -23.79 7.61
C ILE A 327 -24.20 -24.90 8.19
N LEU A 328 -24.75 -25.66 9.13
CA LEU A 328 -24.07 -26.73 9.85
C LEU A 328 -24.53 -28.09 9.29
N LEU A 329 -23.72 -28.70 8.42
CA LEU A 329 -23.99 -30.03 7.90
C LEU A 329 -23.69 -31.12 8.94
N GLY A 330 -24.58 -32.09 9.09
CA GLY A 330 -24.58 -33.09 10.16
C GLY A 330 -25.46 -32.72 11.36
N LEU A 331 -26.26 -31.66 11.28
CA LEU A 331 -27.26 -31.29 12.29
C LEU A 331 -28.68 -31.46 11.74
N THR A 332 -29.64 -31.82 12.59
CA THR A 332 -31.06 -31.72 12.22
C THR A 332 -31.51 -30.26 12.15
N GLU A 333 -32.70 -30.00 11.58
CA GLU A 333 -33.31 -28.66 11.61
C GLU A 333 -33.46 -28.11 13.03
N ASN A 334 -33.73 -28.99 14.01
CA ASN A 334 -33.78 -28.68 15.44
C ASN A 334 -32.37 -28.62 16.09
N LYS A 335 -31.31 -28.51 15.29
CA LYS A 335 -29.90 -28.36 15.71
C LYS A 335 -29.35 -29.52 16.54
N SER A 336 -29.97 -30.70 16.49
CA SER A 336 -29.43 -31.92 17.13
C SER A 336 -28.25 -32.47 16.32
N LYS A 337 -27.14 -32.78 16.99
CA LYS A 337 -25.85 -33.17 16.39
C LYS A 337 -25.84 -34.66 16.02
N VAL A 338 -26.21 -34.99 14.79
CA VAL A 338 -26.21 -36.37 14.27
C VAL A 338 -24.81 -36.77 13.79
N GLY A 339 -24.13 -35.82 13.14
CA GLY A 339 -22.84 -36.01 12.47
C GLY A 339 -22.95 -36.74 11.13
N ILE A 340 -22.01 -36.45 10.24
CA ILE A 340 -21.82 -37.14 8.95
C ILE A 340 -20.79 -38.25 9.16
N SER A 341 -21.13 -39.46 8.72
CA SER A 341 -20.19 -40.59 8.72
C SER A 341 -19.48 -40.66 7.37
N PRO A 342 -18.14 -40.73 7.31
CA PRO A 342 -17.44 -40.93 6.06
C PRO A 342 -17.76 -42.31 5.47
N SER A 343 -17.74 -42.40 4.15
CA SER A 343 -17.85 -43.69 3.45
C SER A 343 -16.73 -44.64 3.88
N ALA A 344 -16.97 -45.97 3.85
CA ALA A 344 -16.10 -46.98 4.48
C ALA A 344 -14.60 -46.86 4.15
N ASN A 345 -14.26 -46.39 2.95
CA ASN A 345 -12.87 -46.23 2.47
C ASN A 345 -12.37 -44.77 2.49
N ASN A 346 -13.20 -43.79 2.86
CA ASN A 346 -12.84 -42.38 2.84
C ASN A 346 -12.24 -41.93 4.18
N THR A 347 -11.25 -41.04 4.10
CA THR A 347 -10.86 -40.20 5.24
C THR A 347 -11.90 -39.08 5.40
N ILE A 348 -11.96 -38.45 6.58
CA ILE A 348 -12.86 -37.30 6.80
C ILE A 348 -12.55 -36.19 5.79
N VAL A 349 -11.26 -35.93 5.52
CA VAL A 349 -10.83 -34.93 4.53
C VAL A 349 -11.34 -35.26 3.11
N THR A 350 -11.22 -36.52 2.68
CA THR A 350 -11.72 -36.91 1.34
C THR A 350 -13.24 -36.84 1.26
N GLU A 351 -13.96 -37.19 2.33
CA GLU A 351 -15.41 -37.03 2.40
C GLU A 351 -15.82 -35.55 2.32
N ILE A 352 -15.13 -34.65 3.03
CA ILE A 352 -15.36 -33.21 2.97
C ILE A 352 -15.15 -32.68 1.56
N SER A 353 -14.04 -33.05 0.91
CA SER A 353 -13.78 -32.65 -0.49
C SER A 353 -14.89 -33.13 -1.42
N HIS A 354 -15.37 -34.36 -1.25
CA HIS A 354 -16.48 -34.89 -2.04
C HIS A 354 -17.78 -34.11 -1.85
N ILE A 355 -18.12 -33.76 -0.60
CA ILE A 355 -19.29 -32.92 -0.29
C ILE A 355 -19.17 -31.55 -0.95
N ILE A 356 -18.00 -30.89 -0.85
CA ILE A 356 -17.75 -29.59 -1.46
C ILE A 356 -17.89 -29.66 -2.98
N ASP A 357 -17.25 -30.63 -3.62
CA ASP A 357 -17.26 -30.81 -5.08
C ASP A 357 -18.65 -31.16 -5.61
N THR A 358 -19.53 -31.71 -4.78
CA THR A 358 -20.92 -32.03 -5.14
C THR A 358 -21.86 -30.85 -4.87
N ALA A 359 -21.76 -30.22 -3.70
CA ALA A 359 -22.69 -29.18 -3.26
C ALA A 359 -22.40 -27.80 -3.88
N PHE A 360 -21.13 -27.40 -3.96
CA PHE A 360 -20.77 -26.03 -4.35
C PHE A 360 -21.06 -25.70 -5.82
N PRO A 361 -20.97 -26.64 -6.79
CA PRO A 361 -21.42 -26.37 -8.14
C PRO A 361 -22.89 -25.95 -8.23
N HIS A 362 -23.75 -26.42 -7.31
CA HIS A 362 -25.15 -26.00 -7.27
C HIS A 362 -25.32 -24.52 -6.90
N LEU A 363 -24.36 -23.89 -6.22
CA LEU A 363 -24.39 -22.45 -5.94
C LEU A 363 -24.44 -21.61 -7.23
N ARG A 364 -24.03 -22.17 -8.38
CA ARG A 364 -24.19 -21.55 -9.71
C ARG A 364 -25.63 -21.29 -10.13
N LYS A 365 -26.58 -21.97 -9.48
CA LYS A 365 -28.01 -21.73 -9.65
C LYS A 365 -28.49 -20.50 -8.88
N LEU A 366 -27.62 -19.79 -8.15
CA LEU A 366 -27.98 -18.51 -7.54
C LEU A 366 -27.72 -17.39 -8.53
N GLU A 367 -28.64 -16.45 -8.67
CA GLU A 367 -28.55 -15.32 -9.59
C GLU A 367 -28.56 -13.99 -8.83
N PRO A 368 -27.62 -13.07 -9.11
CA PRO A 368 -26.42 -13.27 -9.91
C PRO A 368 -25.39 -14.17 -9.19
N PHE A 369 -24.85 -15.17 -9.88
CA PHE A 369 -23.94 -16.15 -9.27
C PHE A 369 -22.69 -15.53 -8.64
N PHE A 370 -22.11 -14.51 -9.29
CA PHE A 370 -20.90 -13.83 -8.80
C PHE A 370 -21.13 -13.02 -7.52
N SER A 371 -22.36 -12.89 -7.05
CA SER A 371 -22.70 -12.12 -5.85
C SER A 371 -22.66 -12.95 -4.57
N VAL A 372 -22.48 -14.27 -4.65
CA VAL A 372 -22.35 -15.15 -3.48
C VAL A 372 -20.90 -15.57 -3.31
N ASP A 373 -20.30 -15.17 -2.19
CA ASP A 373 -18.96 -15.61 -1.83
C ASP A 373 -18.93 -17.13 -1.58
N ILE A 374 -17.80 -17.76 -1.91
CA ILE A 374 -17.56 -19.16 -1.52
C ILE A 374 -17.52 -19.20 0.01
N PRO A 375 -18.35 -20.05 0.67
CA PRO A 375 -18.39 -20.07 2.11
C PRO A 375 -17.07 -20.55 2.69
N GLN A 376 -16.71 -20.01 3.85
CA GLN A 376 -15.60 -20.56 4.62
C GLN A 376 -16.03 -21.90 5.22
N VAL A 377 -15.18 -22.91 5.05
CA VAL A 377 -15.49 -24.28 5.45
C VAL A 377 -14.61 -24.67 6.62
N LYS A 378 -15.23 -25.05 7.73
CA LYS A 378 -14.55 -25.65 8.90
C LYS A 378 -15.18 -26.97 9.24
N HIS A 379 -14.40 -27.91 9.79
CA HIS A 379 -14.93 -29.19 10.26
C HIS A 379 -14.66 -29.42 11.74
N TYR A 380 -15.51 -30.25 12.33
CA TYR A 380 -15.51 -30.60 13.75
C TYR A 380 -15.76 -32.09 13.91
N GLU A 381 -14.74 -32.83 14.34
CA GLU A 381 -14.86 -34.27 14.59
C GLU A 381 -15.68 -34.57 15.85
N LEU A 382 -16.46 -35.65 15.78
CA LEU A 382 -17.28 -36.23 16.82
C LEU A 382 -16.85 -37.68 17.09
N GLN A 383 -17.47 -38.30 18.10
CA GLN A 383 -17.25 -39.72 18.38
C GLN A 383 -17.67 -40.61 17.20
N ASN A 384 -17.01 -41.77 17.08
CA ASN A 384 -17.23 -42.78 16.04
C ASN A 384 -16.92 -42.30 14.61
N ARG A 385 -15.84 -41.50 14.44
CA ARG A 385 -15.40 -40.94 13.14
C ARG A 385 -16.46 -40.08 12.43
N ARG A 386 -17.47 -39.60 13.14
CA ARG A 386 -18.45 -38.66 12.60
C ARG A 386 -17.89 -37.25 12.63
N PHE A 387 -18.38 -36.37 11.77
CA PHE A 387 -17.99 -34.95 11.80
C PHE A 387 -19.16 -34.03 11.47
N ILE A 388 -19.03 -32.76 11.84
CA ILE A 388 -19.91 -31.67 11.43
C ILE A 388 -19.12 -30.73 10.53
N LEU A 389 -19.73 -30.30 9.43
CA LEU A 389 -19.17 -29.29 8.54
C LEU A 389 -19.87 -27.95 8.82
N SER A 390 -19.12 -26.93 9.21
CA SER A 390 -19.61 -25.56 9.29
C SER A 390 -19.30 -24.83 7.98
N LEU A 391 -20.34 -24.28 7.36
CA LEU A 391 -20.26 -23.43 6.18
C LEU A 391 -20.68 -22.03 6.59
N TYR A 392 -19.73 -21.09 6.65
CA TYR A 392 -19.99 -19.70 6.98
C TYR A 392 -20.17 -18.85 5.73
N PHE A 393 -21.31 -18.16 5.65
CA PHE A 393 -21.69 -17.25 4.58
C PHE A 393 -21.67 -15.80 5.07
N THR A 394 -21.01 -14.93 4.32
CA THR A 394 -21.06 -13.49 4.51
C THR A 394 -22.37 -12.92 3.96
N LYS A 395 -22.74 -11.72 4.41
CA LYS A 395 -23.81 -10.97 3.77
C LYS A 395 -23.34 -10.52 2.37
N GLY A 396 -24.14 -10.76 1.35
CA GLY A 396 -23.87 -10.29 -0.02
C GLY A 396 -24.06 -8.78 -0.18
N THR A 397 -23.36 -8.22 -1.16
CA THR A 397 -23.53 -6.81 -1.59
C THR A 397 -24.80 -6.62 -2.42
N SER A 398 -25.21 -7.67 -3.13
CA SER A 398 -26.42 -7.71 -3.96
C SER A 398 -27.40 -8.76 -3.44
N LEU A 399 -28.69 -8.53 -3.71
CA LEU A 399 -29.70 -9.55 -3.51
C LEU A 399 -29.51 -10.66 -4.55
N VAL A 400 -29.72 -11.89 -4.12
CA VAL A 400 -29.67 -13.09 -4.97
C VAL A 400 -30.99 -13.85 -4.90
N ASN A 401 -31.37 -14.51 -5.99
CA ASN A 401 -32.47 -15.47 -6.04
C ASN A 401 -31.95 -16.83 -6.54
N ILE A 402 -32.83 -17.83 -6.59
CA ILE A 402 -32.52 -19.12 -7.19
C ILE A 402 -33.04 -19.10 -8.63
N GLU A 403 -32.24 -19.58 -9.58
CA GLU A 403 -32.58 -19.70 -11.01
C GLU A 403 -33.95 -20.40 -11.16
N GLY A 404 -34.86 -19.74 -11.89
CA GLY A 404 -36.22 -20.22 -12.10
C GLY A 404 -37.18 -20.07 -10.91
N ASP A 405 -36.73 -19.54 -9.76
CA ASP A 405 -37.58 -19.17 -8.62
C ASP A 405 -37.69 -17.63 -8.54
N PRO A 406 -38.91 -17.05 -8.69
CA PRO A 406 -39.10 -15.61 -8.59
C PRO A 406 -39.01 -15.07 -7.16
N SER A 407 -38.90 -15.95 -6.16
CA SER A 407 -38.89 -15.58 -4.75
C SER A 407 -37.51 -15.10 -4.30
N ILE A 408 -37.48 -13.99 -3.56
CA ILE A 408 -36.29 -13.57 -2.82
C ILE A 408 -36.46 -13.96 -1.35
N TYR A 409 -35.53 -14.79 -0.87
CA TYR A 409 -35.55 -15.28 0.51
C TYR A 409 -34.66 -14.42 1.41
N SER A 410 -35.03 -14.31 2.68
CA SER A 410 -34.24 -13.65 3.73
C SER A 410 -34.46 -14.35 5.08
N ILE A 411 -33.67 -14.02 6.10
CA ILE A 411 -33.81 -14.58 7.46
C ILE A 411 -34.47 -13.56 8.39
N ARG A 412 -35.56 -13.97 9.06
CA ARG A 412 -36.20 -13.21 10.15
C ARG A 412 -36.48 -14.12 11.33
N LYS A 413 -36.07 -13.71 12.54
CA LYS A 413 -36.28 -14.46 13.79
C LYS A 413 -35.97 -15.96 13.63
N SER A 414 -34.81 -16.26 13.02
CA SER A 414 -34.33 -17.63 12.77
C SER A 414 -35.18 -18.48 11.81
N LYS A 415 -35.95 -17.86 10.93
CA LYS A 415 -36.72 -18.54 9.89
C LYS A 415 -36.49 -17.92 8.53
N ILE A 416 -36.53 -18.76 7.49
CA ILE A 416 -36.56 -18.28 6.10
C ILE A 416 -37.94 -17.65 5.85
N VAL A 417 -37.93 -16.44 5.32
CA VAL A 417 -39.11 -15.72 4.86
C VAL A 417 -38.92 -15.32 3.40
N THR A 418 -40.02 -15.23 2.66
CA THR A 418 -40.03 -14.62 1.33
C THR A 418 -40.29 -13.12 1.49
N LEU A 419 -39.45 -12.29 0.86
CA LEU A 419 -39.59 -10.83 0.88
C LEU A 419 -40.71 -10.37 -0.06
N SER A 420 -41.44 -9.34 0.35
CA SER A 420 -42.40 -8.68 -0.55
C SER A 420 -41.69 -7.77 -1.56
N ALA A 421 -42.38 -7.41 -2.65
CA ALA A 421 -41.84 -6.46 -3.64
C ALA A 421 -41.42 -5.12 -3.01
N SER A 422 -42.21 -4.59 -2.07
CA SER A 422 -41.89 -3.33 -1.37
C SER A 422 -40.65 -3.44 -0.48
N GLU A 423 -40.43 -4.61 0.14
CA GLU A 423 -39.25 -4.86 0.96
C GLU A 423 -37.99 -5.00 0.09
N ILE A 424 -38.11 -5.67 -1.06
CA ILE A 424 -37.05 -5.79 -2.05
C ILE A 424 -36.66 -4.40 -2.56
N GLU A 425 -37.64 -3.58 -2.95
CA GLU A 425 -37.43 -2.20 -3.42
C GLU A 425 -36.70 -1.37 -2.35
N SER A 426 -37.13 -1.46 -1.10
CA SER A 426 -36.50 -0.73 0.02
C SER A 426 -35.03 -1.14 0.22
N LEU A 427 -34.72 -2.44 0.14
CA LEU A 427 -33.35 -2.94 0.29
C LEU A 427 -32.45 -2.51 -0.87
N VAL A 428 -32.96 -2.58 -2.10
CA VAL A 428 -32.23 -2.11 -3.29
C VAL A 428 -31.99 -0.61 -3.21
N GLN A 429 -32.99 0.17 -2.83
CA GLN A 429 -32.86 1.62 -2.65
C GLN A 429 -31.81 1.97 -1.58
N GLU A 430 -31.80 1.26 -0.45
CA GLU A 430 -30.80 1.48 0.61
C GLU A 430 -29.38 1.22 0.10
N ASN A 431 -29.18 0.16 -0.68
CA ASN A 431 -27.88 -0.16 -1.28
C ASN A 431 -27.43 0.91 -2.28
N VAL A 432 -28.32 1.35 -3.18
CA VAL A 432 -28.03 2.43 -4.14
C VAL A 432 -27.70 3.74 -3.41
N LEU A 433 -28.43 4.08 -2.34
CA LEU A 433 -28.15 5.27 -1.55
C LEU A 433 -26.78 5.21 -0.87
N LYS A 434 -26.35 4.05 -0.37
CA LYS A 434 -25.00 3.86 0.18
C LYS A 434 -23.92 4.10 -0.86
N ASP A 435 -24.10 3.59 -2.07
CA ASP A 435 -23.14 3.79 -3.17
C ASP A 435 -23.05 5.28 -3.56
N VAL A 436 -24.20 5.96 -3.63
CA VAL A 436 -24.24 7.41 -3.89
C VAL A 436 -23.56 8.19 -2.77
N GLN A 437 -23.81 7.84 -1.50
CA GLN A 437 -23.14 8.46 -0.35
C GLN A 437 -21.64 8.26 -0.39
N ALA A 438 -21.15 7.06 -0.69
CA ALA A 438 -19.72 6.79 -0.85
C ALA A 438 -19.10 7.68 -1.95
N ASN A 439 -19.78 7.82 -3.09
CA ASN A 439 -19.33 8.71 -4.16
C ASN A 439 -19.31 10.19 -3.74
N ILE A 440 -20.28 10.64 -2.94
CA ILE A 440 -20.29 12.01 -2.39
C ILE A 440 -19.08 12.21 -1.46
N VAL A 441 -18.78 11.25 -0.58
CA VAL A 441 -17.61 11.30 0.31
C VAL A 441 -16.32 11.39 -0.50
N ASN A 442 -16.14 10.55 -1.52
CA ASN A 442 -14.96 10.61 -2.40
C ASN A 442 -14.80 11.98 -3.06
N ARG A 443 -15.91 12.62 -3.47
CA ARG A 443 -15.90 13.97 -4.04
C ARG A 443 -15.55 15.04 -3.00
N LEU A 444 -16.09 14.94 -1.79
CA LEU A 444 -15.76 15.87 -0.70
C LEU A 444 -14.27 15.80 -0.35
N GLN A 445 -13.69 14.60 -0.31
CA GLN A 445 -12.26 14.40 -0.08
C GLN A 445 -11.40 15.00 -1.20
N ALA A 446 -11.81 14.87 -2.47
CA ALA A 446 -11.10 15.51 -3.57
C ALA A 446 -11.08 17.04 -3.40
N VAL A 447 -12.22 17.62 -3.03
CA VAL A 447 -12.32 19.06 -2.73
C VAL A 447 -11.47 19.45 -1.52
N GLU A 448 -11.43 18.63 -0.47
CA GLU A 448 -10.59 18.85 0.70
C GLU A 448 -9.10 18.82 0.35
N ALA A 449 -8.68 17.86 -0.50
CA ALA A 449 -7.31 17.79 -1.00
C ALA A 449 -6.94 19.06 -1.80
N ASP A 450 -7.85 19.55 -2.65
CA ASP A 450 -7.67 20.80 -3.39
C ASP A 450 -7.57 22.01 -2.44
N CYS A 451 -8.38 22.05 -1.37
CA CYS A 451 -8.30 23.09 -0.34
C CYS A 451 -6.97 23.04 0.43
N LEU A 452 -6.46 21.84 0.70
CA LEU A 452 -5.18 21.64 1.37
C LEU A 452 -4.01 22.12 0.47
N GLN A 453 -4.09 21.89 -0.85
CA GLN A 453 -3.14 22.45 -1.80
C GLN A 453 -3.10 23.98 -1.73
N ILE A 454 -4.26 24.63 -1.69
CA ILE A 454 -4.37 26.09 -1.53
C ILE A 454 -3.78 26.55 -0.20
N LYS A 455 -4.08 25.85 0.90
CA LYS A 455 -3.53 26.17 2.23
C LYS A 455 -2.00 26.12 2.22
N ASN A 456 -1.42 25.11 1.57
CA ASN A 456 0.03 24.94 1.47
C ASN A 456 0.73 26.05 0.67
N LEU A 457 0.02 26.75 -0.24
CA LEU A 457 0.59 27.90 -0.95
C LEU A 457 0.99 29.04 0.00
N THR A 458 0.31 29.19 1.14
CA THR A 458 0.62 30.25 2.11
C THR A 458 1.98 30.06 2.78
N VAL A 459 2.38 28.80 2.99
CA VAL A 459 3.68 28.42 3.57
C VAL A 459 4.82 28.61 2.55
N SER A 460 4.51 28.52 1.25
CA SER A 460 5.47 28.79 0.16
C SER A 460 5.80 30.28 -0.03
N LEU A 461 4.95 31.20 0.45
CA LEU A 461 5.09 32.64 0.17
C LEU A 461 6.42 33.27 0.62
N PRO A 462 6.96 32.98 1.83
CA PRO A 462 8.24 33.52 2.25
C PRO A 462 9.40 33.07 1.33
N VAL A 463 9.44 31.79 0.98
CA VAL A 463 10.45 31.21 0.08
C VAL A 463 10.34 31.79 -1.32
N LEU A 464 9.11 31.92 -1.85
CA LEU A 464 8.84 32.56 -3.14
C LEU A 464 9.38 34.00 -3.17
N ARG A 465 9.04 34.80 -2.15
CA ARG A 465 9.46 36.20 -2.06
C ARG A 465 10.98 36.31 -1.96
N LYS A 466 11.61 35.48 -1.12
CA LYS A 466 13.08 35.43 -0.96
C LYS A 466 13.76 35.14 -2.29
N PHE A 467 13.25 34.17 -3.05
CA PHE A 467 13.79 33.86 -4.38
C PHE A 467 13.55 35.00 -5.38
N GLU A 468 12.35 35.58 -5.45
CA GLU A 468 12.06 36.68 -6.38
C GLU A 468 12.95 37.91 -6.14
N MET A 469 13.27 38.21 -4.88
CA MET A 469 14.20 39.28 -4.50
C MET A 469 15.66 39.00 -4.91
N ASN A 470 16.06 37.73 -4.97
CA ASN A 470 17.43 37.29 -5.26
C ASN A 470 17.56 36.61 -6.64
N SER A 471 16.70 36.98 -7.58
CA SER A 471 16.70 36.44 -8.94
C SER A 471 16.42 37.53 -9.95
N PHE A 472 16.71 37.26 -11.21
CA PHE A 472 16.39 38.17 -12.33
C PHE A 472 15.60 37.41 -13.40
N LYS A 473 14.77 38.12 -14.16
CA LYS A 473 14.01 37.51 -15.26
C LYS A 473 14.95 37.08 -16.39
N ILE A 474 14.75 35.88 -16.92
CA ILE A 474 15.49 35.43 -18.10
C ILE A 474 15.22 36.40 -19.27
N ARG A 475 16.28 36.87 -19.92
CA ARG A 475 16.20 37.64 -21.17
C ARG A 475 16.61 36.69 -22.29
N ALA A 476 15.69 35.84 -22.72
CA ALA A 476 15.91 34.93 -23.83
C ALA A 476 14.70 35.02 -24.76
N THR A 477 14.94 35.01 -26.07
CA THR A 477 13.85 34.98 -27.06
C THR A 477 13.69 33.55 -27.57
N PRO A 478 12.60 32.84 -27.22
CA PRO A 478 12.40 31.48 -27.69
C PRO A 478 12.16 31.50 -29.20
N VAL A 479 12.88 30.64 -29.92
CA VAL A 479 12.63 30.41 -31.34
C VAL A 479 11.58 29.32 -31.46
N ILE A 480 10.48 29.62 -32.15
CA ILE A 480 9.47 28.64 -32.53
C ILE A 480 9.90 28.06 -33.89
N PRO A 481 10.38 26.81 -33.97
CA PRO A 481 10.81 26.22 -35.22
C PRO A 481 9.61 25.65 -35.99
N GLU A 482 9.69 25.67 -37.33
CA GLU A 482 8.74 24.97 -38.20
C GLU A 482 9.09 23.48 -38.33
N PRO A 483 8.10 22.56 -38.23
CA PRO A 483 8.34 21.13 -38.37
C PRO A 483 8.74 20.78 -39.81
N VAL A 484 9.65 19.81 -39.97
CA VAL A 484 9.99 19.31 -41.31
C VAL A 484 8.86 18.46 -41.88
N THR A 485 8.59 18.57 -43.18
CA THR A 485 7.62 17.68 -43.83
C THR A 485 8.24 16.32 -44.12
N LEU A 486 7.55 15.24 -43.74
CA LEU A 486 7.92 13.86 -44.08
C LEU A 486 6.91 13.31 -45.11
N ASN A 487 7.39 12.56 -46.09
CA ASN A 487 6.55 11.82 -47.03
C ASN A 487 6.00 10.52 -46.41
N ASP A 488 5.01 9.91 -47.06
CA ASP A 488 4.30 8.72 -46.53
C ASP A 488 5.24 7.54 -46.24
N SER A 489 6.25 7.32 -47.07
CA SER A 489 7.24 6.25 -46.84
C SER A 489 8.11 6.52 -45.60
N GLN A 490 8.55 7.76 -45.43
CA GLN A 490 9.29 8.21 -44.25
C GLN A 490 8.42 8.09 -42.98
N LEU A 491 7.16 8.51 -43.06
CA LEU A 491 6.22 8.43 -41.95
C LEU A 491 5.91 6.99 -41.58
N GLN A 492 5.60 6.11 -42.54
CA GLN A 492 5.36 4.69 -42.29
C GLN A 492 6.56 4.03 -41.62
N ARG A 493 7.78 4.37 -42.03
CA ARG A 493 8.99 3.82 -41.42
C ARG A 493 9.23 4.34 -40.00
N LEU A 494 8.98 5.62 -39.76
CA LEU A 494 9.04 6.23 -38.44
C LEU A 494 8.01 5.58 -37.49
N LEU A 495 6.80 5.32 -37.98
CA LEU A 495 5.71 4.69 -37.22
C LEU A 495 5.87 3.17 -37.03
N LYS A 496 6.66 2.49 -37.87
CA LYS A 496 6.91 1.04 -37.80
C LYS A 496 7.72 0.62 -36.56
N PHE A 497 8.44 1.57 -35.95
CA PHE A 497 9.22 1.36 -34.73
C PHE A 497 8.76 2.34 -33.65
N PRO A 498 7.67 2.10 -32.91
CA PRO A 498 7.13 3.06 -31.92
C PRO A 498 7.94 3.07 -30.61
N HIS A 499 9.28 3.08 -30.66
CA HIS A 499 10.11 3.22 -29.46
C HIS A 499 10.08 4.67 -28.96
N ILE A 500 9.29 4.96 -27.93
CA ILE A 500 9.12 6.32 -27.39
C ILE A 500 10.48 6.95 -26.92
N ILE A 501 11.53 6.14 -26.75
CA ILE A 501 12.84 6.54 -26.22
C ILE A 501 13.80 7.08 -27.31
N GLY A 502 13.61 6.76 -28.59
CA GLY A 502 14.50 7.18 -29.68
C GLY A 502 15.86 6.45 -29.76
N CYS A 503 16.81 7.00 -30.52
CA CYS A 503 18.10 6.41 -30.90
C CYS A 503 19.28 7.31 -30.53
N ALA A 504 20.40 6.72 -30.09
CA ALA A 504 21.62 7.46 -29.74
C ALA A 504 22.31 8.12 -30.94
N ARG A 505 22.03 7.68 -32.17
CA ARG A 505 22.63 8.19 -33.42
C ARG A 505 21.54 8.46 -34.48
N GLY A 506 20.65 9.42 -34.21
CA GLY A 506 19.63 9.87 -35.15
C GLY A 506 19.97 11.20 -35.85
N ASN A 507 19.21 11.53 -36.89
CA ASN A 507 19.29 12.78 -37.66
C ASN A 507 18.02 13.64 -37.58
N LEU A 508 16.96 13.17 -36.92
CA LEU A 508 15.69 13.87 -36.75
C LEU A 508 15.22 13.81 -35.30
N PHE A 509 14.84 14.93 -34.70
CA PHE A 509 14.13 14.94 -33.42
C PHE A 509 12.64 14.65 -33.67
N TYR A 510 12.11 13.57 -33.10
CA TYR A 510 10.69 13.24 -33.24
C TYR A 510 10.00 13.17 -31.89
N ILE A 511 8.83 13.79 -31.84
CA ILE A 511 7.91 13.74 -30.70
C ILE A 511 6.54 13.29 -31.21
N GLN A 512 5.96 12.31 -30.51
CA GLN A 512 4.64 11.77 -30.83
C GLN A 512 3.50 12.61 -30.23
N ASP A 513 3.69 13.11 -29.00
CA ASP A 513 2.73 13.90 -28.21
C ASP A 513 3.49 14.75 -27.16
N THR A 514 2.80 15.50 -26.31
CA THR A 514 3.36 16.25 -25.19
C THR A 514 4.19 15.39 -24.23
N THR A 515 5.09 16.02 -23.46
CA THR A 515 5.92 15.31 -22.47
C THR A 515 6.02 16.15 -21.20
N PRO A 516 5.67 15.59 -20.02
CA PRO A 516 5.67 16.34 -18.77
C PRO A 516 7.11 16.69 -18.34
N ALA A 517 7.26 17.79 -17.62
CA ALA A 517 8.54 18.23 -17.05
C ALA A 517 9.24 17.13 -16.22
N ARG A 518 8.44 16.28 -15.58
CA ARG A 518 8.87 15.14 -14.77
C ARG A 518 7.89 13.98 -14.99
N LEU A 519 8.40 12.75 -14.97
CA LEU A 519 7.57 11.54 -15.09
C LEU A 519 7.18 11.07 -13.69
N ASP A 520 6.07 10.34 -13.56
CA ASP A 520 5.53 9.86 -12.29
C ASP A 520 6.53 9.09 -11.41
N ARG A 521 7.55 8.46 -12.02
CA ARG A 521 8.55 7.61 -11.34
C ARG A 521 9.99 7.87 -11.77
N ALA A 522 10.26 8.94 -12.53
CA ALA A 522 11.60 9.23 -13.04
C ALA A 522 11.77 10.69 -13.47
N TYR A 523 13.00 11.19 -13.42
CA TYR A 523 13.33 12.46 -14.05
C TYR A 523 13.21 12.34 -15.56
N SER A 524 12.67 13.37 -16.22
CA SER A 524 12.70 13.42 -17.69
C SER A 524 14.16 13.49 -18.16
N ARG A 525 14.50 12.75 -19.22
CA ARG A 525 15.86 12.73 -19.80
C ARG A 525 16.36 14.12 -20.20
N HIS A 526 17.67 14.26 -20.26
CA HIS A 526 18.35 15.44 -20.83
C HIS A 526 18.53 15.34 -22.34
N THR A 527 18.72 14.14 -22.88
CA THR A 527 19.00 13.89 -24.30
C THR A 527 17.74 13.83 -25.16
N LEU A 528 17.85 14.27 -26.41
CA LEU A 528 16.76 14.26 -27.38
C LEU A 528 16.38 12.83 -27.81
N PRO A 529 15.08 12.52 -27.97
CA PRO A 529 14.64 11.32 -28.68
C PRO A 529 14.87 11.49 -30.19
N LEU A 530 16.09 11.17 -30.63
CA LEU A 530 16.49 11.25 -32.03
C LEU A 530 16.12 10.00 -32.82
N TRP A 531 15.94 10.13 -34.13
CA TRP A 531 15.57 9.05 -35.03
C TRP A 531 16.39 9.09 -36.30
N LEU A 532 16.66 7.92 -36.86
CA LEU A 532 17.41 7.80 -38.10
C LEU A 532 16.45 7.64 -39.28
N VAL A 533 16.36 8.70 -40.10
CA VAL A 533 15.61 8.71 -41.35
C VAL A 533 16.60 8.59 -42.51
N GLN A 534 16.41 7.60 -43.40
CA GLN A 534 17.35 7.28 -44.50
C GLN A 534 17.34 8.28 -45.68
N HIS A 535 16.40 9.23 -45.68
CA HIS A 535 16.17 10.20 -46.76
C HIS A 535 16.53 11.63 -46.31
N PRO A 536 16.73 12.59 -47.24
CA PRO A 536 17.29 13.90 -46.89
C PRO A 536 16.35 14.68 -45.96
N VAL A 537 16.71 14.71 -44.68
CA VAL A 537 16.29 15.74 -43.72
C VAL A 537 17.42 16.78 -43.62
N PRO A 538 17.11 18.05 -43.29
CA PRO A 538 18.14 19.06 -43.07
C PRO A 538 19.21 18.57 -42.10
N LYS A 539 20.49 18.86 -42.38
CA LYS A 539 21.56 18.46 -41.47
C LYS A 539 21.45 19.24 -40.16
N ALA A 540 21.67 18.54 -39.04
CA ALA A 540 21.81 19.17 -37.75
C ALA A 540 22.99 20.17 -37.77
N LYS A 541 22.79 21.36 -37.23
CA LYS A 541 23.80 22.43 -37.23
C LYS A 541 24.57 22.39 -35.92
N LEU A 542 25.89 22.60 -35.93
CA LEU A 542 26.68 22.72 -34.70
C LEU A 542 26.31 24.03 -33.99
N LYS A 543 25.31 23.95 -33.10
CA LYS A 543 24.73 25.07 -32.37
C LYS A 543 24.04 24.48 -31.14
N GLU A 544 24.59 24.75 -29.95
CA GLU A 544 23.98 24.27 -28.70
C GLU A 544 22.54 24.78 -28.62
N THR A 545 21.62 23.90 -28.25
CA THR A 545 20.20 24.20 -28.26
C THR A 545 19.51 23.49 -27.10
N ILE A 546 18.69 24.23 -26.36
CA ILE A 546 17.76 23.69 -25.37
C ILE A 546 16.40 23.62 -26.05
N TYR A 547 15.75 22.47 -25.94
CA TYR A 547 14.42 22.22 -26.48
C TYR A 547 13.44 22.15 -25.33
N ILE A 548 12.39 22.96 -25.41
CA ILE A 548 11.30 22.97 -24.46
C ILE A 548 10.05 22.51 -25.22
N VAL A 549 9.40 21.47 -24.70
CA VAL A 549 8.22 20.87 -25.34
C VAL A 549 7.01 21.05 -24.43
N PRO A 550 5.78 21.06 -24.99
CA PRO A 550 4.60 21.29 -24.17
C PRO A 550 4.41 20.21 -23.10
N GLN A 551 3.81 20.62 -21.98
CA GLN A 551 3.84 19.98 -20.66
C GLN A 551 5.19 20.08 -19.90
N GLY A 552 6.19 20.73 -20.48
CA GLY A 552 7.35 21.26 -19.76
C GLY A 552 8.61 20.40 -19.76
N ALA A 553 8.68 19.31 -20.54
CA ALA A 553 9.94 18.59 -20.67
C ALA A 553 11.02 19.43 -21.38
N ILE A 554 12.25 19.29 -20.91
CA ILE A 554 13.41 20.04 -21.37
C ILE A 554 14.52 19.07 -21.78
N TYR A 555 15.04 19.29 -22.98
CA TYR A 555 16.15 18.54 -23.56
C TYR A 555 17.29 19.46 -23.97
N TYR A 556 18.49 18.90 -24.05
CA TYR A 556 19.73 19.57 -24.43
C TYR A 556 20.42 18.82 -25.56
N SER A 557 21.01 19.57 -26.49
CA SER A 557 21.85 19.04 -27.55
C SER A 557 22.94 20.04 -27.94
N LYS A 558 24.11 19.52 -28.33
CA LYS A 558 25.20 20.31 -28.94
C LYS A 558 24.89 20.72 -30.39
N TYR A 559 23.92 20.05 -31.00
CA TYR A 559 23.49 20.32 -32.37
C TYR A 559 22.03 20.75 -32.39
N ASP A 560 21.72 21.69 -33.28
CA ASP A 560 20.37 22.09 -33.61
C ASP A 560 19.81 21.15 -34.69
N TYR A 561 19.00 20.19 -34.26
CA TYR A 561 18.35 19.19 -35.10
C TYR A 561 17.07 19.73 -35.78
N PRO A 562 16.77 19.26 -37.01
CA PRO A 562 15.41 19.34 -37.55
C PRO A 562 14.46 18.53 -36.65
N PHE A 563 13.20 18.94 -36.57
CA PHE A 563 12.20 18.23 -35.78
C PHE A 563 10.95 17.90 -36.59
N TYR A 564 10.28 16.82 -36.21
CA TYR A 564 8.96 16.44 -36.69
C TYR A 564 8.04 16.20 -35.49
N CYS A 565 6.80 16.67 -35.56
CA CYS A 565 5.75 16.38 -34.58
C CYS A 565 4.52 15.85 -35.33
N LYS A 566 3.92 14.77 -34.81
CA LYS A 566 2.72 14.17 -35.41
C LYS A 566 1.52 15.13 -35.33
N ILE A 567 1.44 15.94 -34.27
CA ILE A 567 0.36 16.88 -34.01
C ILE A 567 0.92 18.30 -34.21
N ALA A 568 0.63 18.93 -35.35
CA ALA A 568 1.13 20.26 -35.71
C ALA A 568 0.67 21.43 -34.81
N ARG A 569 -0.03 21.15 -33.70
CA ARG A 569 -0.67 22.14 -32.82
C ARG A 569 0.13 22.48 -31.55
N HIS A 570 1.27 21.85 -31.34
CA HIS A 570 2.06 21.99 -30.11
C HIS A 570 3.29 22.88 -30.32
N PRO A 571 3.40 24.04 -29.63
CA PRO A 571 4.54 24.94 -29.79
C PRO A 571 5.78 24.31 -29.14
N LEU A 572 6.75 23.90 -29.95
CA LEU A 572 8.09 23.59 -29.49
C LEU A 572 8.88 24.90 -29.41
N MET A 573 9.62 25.12 -28.32
CA MET A 573 10.50 26.29 -28.18
C MET A 573 11.97 25.85 -28.17
N LYS A 574 12.81 26.60 -28.88
CA LYS A 574 14.26 26.46 -28.85
C LYS A 574 14.88 27.66 -28.14
N LEU A 575 15.79 27.40 -27.21
CA LEU A 575 16.68 28.42 -26.64
C LEU A 575 18.10 28.20 -27.15
N HIS A 576 18.74 29.29 -27.58
CA HIS A 576 20.10 29.30 -28.10
C HIS A 576 21.03 30.06 -27.14
N PRO A 577 22.36 29.93 -27.31
CA PRO A 577 23.33 30.67 -26.53
C PRO A 577 23.16 32.18 -26.74
N GLU A 578 22.86 32.89 -25.66
CA GLU A 578 22.78 34.35 -25.55
C GLU A 578 23.72 34.85 -24.42
N PRO A 579 23.99 36.15 -24.24
CA PRO A 579 24.93 36.66 -23.23
C PRO A 579 24.64 36.24 -21.77
N LEU A 580 23.44 35.78 -21.46
CA LEU A 580 23.11 35.17 -20.15
C LEU A 580 23.66 33.75 -20.00
N THR A 581 23.74 32.99 -21.10
CA THR A 581 24.30 31.63 -21.12
C THR A 581 25.81 31.61 -20.97
N SER A 582 26.51 32.73 -21.23
CA SER A 582 27.94 32.87 -20.92
C SER A 582 28.23 33.05 -19.43
N PHE A 583 27.24 33.41 -18.60
CA PHE A 583 27.42 33.56 -17.16
C PHE A 583 27.24 32.22 -16.41
N TYR A 584 26.18 31.47 -16.71
CA TYR A 584 25.85 30.22 -16.01
C TYR A 584 26.24 28.94 -16.76
N GLY A 585 26.39 29.02 -18.08
CA GLY A 585 26.53 27.84 -18.94
C GLY A 585 25.18 27.15 -19.25
N MET A 586 25.10 26.50 -20.40
CA MET A 586 23.87 25.82 -20.87
C MET A 586 23.48 24.62 -20.00
N ARG A 587 24.47 23.92 -19.43
CA ARG A 587 24.26 22.75 -18.56
C ARG A 587 23.56 23.14 -17.26
N PHE A 588 24.09 24.15 -16.57
CA PHE A 588 23.44 24.71 -15.39
C PHE A 588 22.02 25.17 -15.70
N LEU A 589 21.80 25.87 -16.82
CA LEU A 589 20.48 26.36 -17.18
C LEU A 589 19.48 25.19 -17.32
N VAL A 590 19.86 24.12 -18.01
CA VAL A 590 18.98 22.94 -18.15
C VAL A 590 18.78 22.23 -16.82
N ALA A 591 19.84 22.06 -16.03
CA ALA A 591 19.77 21.48 -14.69
C ALA A 591 18.81 22.28 -13.78
N PHE A 592 18.92 23.61 -13.79
CA PHE A 592 18.05 24.50 -13.03
C PHE A 592 16.60 24.39 -13.48
N LEU A 593 16.32 24.47 -14.78
CA LEU A 593 14.95 24.39 -15.27
C LEU A 593 14.28 23.04 -14.99
N LYS A 594 15.07 21.96 -14.86
CA LYS A 594 14.57 20.62 -14.51
C LYS A 594 14.55 20.34 -13.00
N SER A 595 15.14 21.24 -12.20
CA SER A 595 15.29 21.07 -10.76
C SER A 595 13.95 21.09 -10.04
N SER A 596 13.91 20.40 -8.91
CA SER A 596 12.78 20.39 -7.98
C SER A 596 12.43 21.82 -7.56
N PHE A 597 13.43 22.66 -7.27
CA PHE A 597 13.19 24.06 -6.95
C PHE A 597 12.46 24.82 -8.07
N CYS A 598 12.92 24.71 -9.32
CA CYS A 598 12.31 25.45 -10.42
C CYS A 598 10.87 24.98 -10.66
N LEU A 599 10.62 23.67 -10.68
CA LEU A 599 9.26 23.15 -10.83
C LEU A 599 8.34 23.60 -9.68
N TRP A 600 8.84 23.59 -8.45
CA TRP A 600 8.11 24.12 -7.28
C TRP A 600 7.78 25.60 -7.47
N TYR A 601 8.75 26.42 -7.88
CA TYR A 601 8.55 27.85 -8.10
C TYR A 601 7.47 28.09 -9.14
N LEU A 602 7.51 27.39 -10.28
CA LEU A 602 6.52 27.54 -11.34
C LEU A 602 5.13 27.12 -10.91
N LEU A 603 5.03 26.00 -10.18
CA LEU A 603 3.76 25.52 -9.68
C LEU A 603 3.13 26.50 -8.69
N ASN A 604 3.90 27.02 -7.74
CA ASN A 604 3.39 27.95 -6.73
C ASN A 604 3.13 29.36 -7.30
N ARG A 605 3.87 29.78 -8.34
CA ARG A 605 3.72 31.10 -8.96
C ARG A 605 2.67 31.14 -10.07
N HIS A 606 2.54 30.06 -10.84
CA HIS A 606 1.78 30.00 -12.09
C HIS A 606 0.72 28.89 -12.15
N GLY A 607 0.73 27.94 -11.21
CA GLY A 607 -0.18 26.79 -11.22
C GLY A 607 0.14 25.75 -12.29
N THR A 608 1.31 25.82 -12.94
CA THR A 608 1.71 24.90 -14.01
C THR A 608 3.23 24.82 -14.10
N THR A 609 3.75 23.71 -14.62
CA THR A 609 5.17 23.51 -14.97
C THR A 609 5.43 23.62 -16.47
N ASP A 610 4.43 24.01 -17.27
CA ASP A 610 4.58 24.12 -18.72
C ASP A 610 5.32 25.41 -19.11
N PHE A 611 6.61 25.27 -19.40
CA PHE A 611 7.47 26.35 -19.87
C PHE A 611 7.07 26.94 -21.22
N THR A 612 6.23 26.26 -22.01
CA THR A 612 5.76 26.78 -23.31
C THR A 612 4.61 27.78 -23.15
N ASP A 613 4.01 27.90 -21.96
CA ASP A 613 3.01 28.93 -21.67
C ASP A 613 3.69 30.32 -21.67
N PRO A 614 3.26 31.26 -22.54
CA PRO A 614 3.84 32.60 -22.60
C PRO A 614 3.82 33.36 -21.27
N ARG A 615 2.81 33.09 -20.42
CA ARG A 615 2.70 33.71 -19.08
C ARG A 615 3.78 33.21 -18.15
N VAL A 616 4.15 31.93 -18.27
CA VAL A 616 5.20 31.31 -17.48
C VAL A 616 6.57 31.76 -17.99
N PHE A 617 6.80 31.68 -19.30
CA PHE A 617 8.09 31.98 -19.90
C PHE A 617 8.50 33.46 -19.71
N SER A 618 7.56 34.40 -19.88
CA SER A 618 7.82 35.85 -19.74
C SER A 618 8.18 36.30 -18.32
N THR A 619 7.92 35.45 -17.31
CA THR A 619 8.22 35.71 -15.90
C THR A 619 9.22 34.73 -15.31
N LEU A 620 9.76 33.81 -16.11
CA LEU A 620 10.77 32.85 -15.69
C LEU A 620 12.00 33.57 -15.14
N ARG A 621 12.49 33.12 -13.97
CA ARG A 621 13.58 33.76 -13.24
C ARG A 621 14.76 32.80 -13.07
N LEU A 622 15.96 33.37 -13.08
CA LEU A 622 17.19 32.69 -12.74
C LEU A 622 17.78 33.29 -11.47
N PRO A 623 18.38 32.47 -10.59
CA PRO A 623 19.00 32.96 -9.36
C PRO A 623 20.17 33.90 -9.67
N ILE A 624 20.39 34.90 -8.81
CA ILE A 624 21.61 35.70 -8.84
C ILE A 624 22.69 34.93 -8.08
N ILE A 625 23.70 34.42 -8.79
CA ILE A 625 24.82 33.67 -8.17
C ILE A 625 26.09 34.52 -8.19
N THR A 626 26.75 34.66 -7.04
CA THR A 626 28.07 35.30 -6.94
C THR A 626 29.17 34.30 -7.32
N LEU A 627 29.58 34.30 -8.59
CA LEU A 627 30.57 33.37 -9.14
C LEU A 627 31.98 33.47 -8.56
N ASN A 628 32.31 34.56 -7.86
CA ASN A 628 33.62 34.74 -7.24
C ASN A 628 33.76 34.01 -5.89
N ARG A 629 32.68 33.43 -5.37
CA ARG A 629 32.73 32.63 -4.12
C ARG A 629 33.17 31.21 -4.45
N PRO A 630 34.16 30.64 -3.74
CA PRO A 630 34.63 29.27 -3.98
C PRO A 630 33.51 28.23 -3.95
N ASP A 631 32.61 28.32 -2.97
CA ASP A 631 31.46 27.41 -2.84
C ASP A 631 30.52 27.47 -4.06
N SER A 632 30.22 28.67 -4.59
CA SER A 632 29.41 28.80 -5.81
C SER A 632 30.06 28.12 -7.02
N GLN A 633 31.39 28.22 -7.14
CA GLN A 633 32.14 27.59 -8.24
C GLN A 633 32.15 26.07 -8.09
N GLU A 634 32.29 25.58 -6.86
CA GLU A 634 32.21 24.16 -6.53
C GLU A 634 30.86 23.56 -6.91
N GLN A 635 29.75 24.18 -6.49
CA GLN A 635 28.41 23.69 -6.81
C GLN A 635 28.13 23.73 -8.33
N ILE A 636 28.54 24.79 -9.04
CA ILE A 636 28.38 24.87 -10.50
C ILE A 636 29.20 23.79 -11.21
N THR A 637 30.42 23.54 -10.75
CA THR A 637 31.28 22.48 -11.30
C THR A 637 30.64 21.11 -11.09
N LEU A 638 30.16 20.83 -9.86
CA LEU A 638 29.43 19.60 -9.54
C LEU A 638 28.21 19.41 -10.44
N ILE A 639 27.39 20.45 -10.64
CA ILE A 639 26.23 20.40 -11.52
C ILE A 639 26.65 20.05 -12.95
N ASN A 640 27.67 20.73 -13.50
CA ASN A 640 28.12 20.51 -14.86
C ASN A 640 28.69 19.10 -15.08
N ASP A 641 29.51 18.62 -14.16
CA ASP A 641 30.13 17.29 -14.23
C ASP A 641 29.08 16.18 -14.08
N THR A 642 28.14 16.36 -13.16
CA THR A 642 27.02 15.43 -12.95
C THR A 642 26.10 15.40 -14.16
N PHE A 643 25.79 16.56 -14.74
CA PHE A 643 25.01 16.67 -15.97
C PHE A 643 25.66 15.92 -17.14
N ASP A 644 26.96 16.12 -17.33
CA ASP A 644 27.72 15.42 -18.38
C ASP A 644 27.78 13.91 -18.12
N HIS A 645 27.83 13.48 -16.85
CA HIS A 645 27.70 12.07 -16.48
C HIS A 645 26.33 11.50 -16.88
N ILE A 646 25.24 12.19 -16.53
CA ILE A 646 23.87 11.77 -16.87
C ILE A 646 23.72 11.62 -18.39
N ILE A 647 24.19 12.58 -19.19
CA ILE A 647 24.14 12.49 -20.66
C ILE A 647 24.89 11.26 -21.18
N ARG A 648 26.08 10.94 -20.62
CA ARG A 648 26.83 9.75 -21.02
C ARG A 648 26.06 8.48 -20.71
N GLU A 649 25.46 8.38 -19.53
CA GLU A 649 24.65 7.23 -19.12
C GLU A 649 23.37 7.10 -19.95
N GLU A 650 22.69 8.20 -20.25
CA GLU A 650 21.53 8.22 -21.15
C GLU A 650 21.87 7.67 -22.54
N HIS A 651 22.98 8.10 -23.14
CA HIS A 651 23.40 7.59 -24.45
C HIS A 651 23.71 6.08 -24.43
N LYS A 652 24.37 5.59 -23.38
CA LYS A 652 24.63 4.14 -23.20
C LYS A 652 23.31 3.38 -23.08
N PHE A 653 22.42 3.86 -22.20
CA PHE A 653 21.10 3.29 -21.98
C PHE A 653 20.30 3.18 -23.28
N ILE A 654 20.21 4.26 -24.06
CA ILE A 654 19.46 4.26 -25.34
C ILE A 654 20.06 3.25 -26.32
N ALA A 655 21.40 3.15 -26.40
CA ALA A 655 22.07 2.22 -27.29
C ALA A 655 21.82 0.75 -26.90
N GLU A 656 21.81 0.44 -25.61
CA GLU A 656 21.54 -0.90 -25.07
C GLU A 656 20.05 -1.26 -25.14
N PHE A 657 19.16 -0.33 -24.78
CA PHE A 657 17.71 -0.52 -24.86
C PHE A 657 17.28 -0.89 -26.28
N ASN A 658 17.77 -0.16 -27.29
CA ASN A 658 17.46 -0.45 -28.69
C ASN A 658 17.96 -1.82 -29.16
N LYS A 659 19.09 -2.32 -28.64
CA LYS A 659 19.56 -3.70 -28.93
C LYS A 659 18.63 -4.74 -28.31
N SER A 660 18.14 -4.50 -27.09
CA SER A 660 17.25 -5.41 -26.39
C SER A 660 15.84 -5.47 -27.02
N TYR A 661 15.33 -4.34 -27.51
CA TYR A 661 14.00 -4.26 -28.12
C TYR A 661 13.85 -5.16 -29.34
N VAL A 662 14.89 -5.24 -30.18
CA VAL A 662 14.92 -6.11 -31.37
C VAL A 662 14.67 -7.59 -31.02
N ARG A 663 14.92 -8.00 -29.76
CA ARG A 663 14.71 -9.38 -29.26
C ARG A 663 13.31 -9.65 -28.67
N LYS A 664 12.38 -8.66 -28.69
CA LYS A 664 10.96 -8.77 -28.26
C LYS A 664 10.71 -9.39 -26.86
N ASN A 665 11.52 -9.07 -25.85
CA ASN A 665 11.28 -9.52 -24.48
C ASN A 665 10.85 -8.34 -23.57
N THR A 666 9.56 -8.25 -23.25
CA THR A 666 8.94 -7.14 -22.51
C THR A 666 9.38 -7.07 -21.05
N HIS A 667 9.56 -8.21 -20.37
CA HIS A 667 10.01 -8.23 -18.97
C HIS A 667 11.42 -7.66 -18.81
N VAL A 668 12.33 -8.03 -19.73
CA VAL A 668 13.72 -7.54 -19.74
C VAL A 668 13.78 -6.02 -19.97
N GLN A 669 12.84 -5.45 -20.73
CA GLN A 669 12.81 -4.00 -20.99
C GLN A 669 12.44 -3.20 -19.74
N VAL A 670 11.47 -3.68 -18.94
CA VAL A 670 11.06 -3.03 -17.69
C VAL A 670 12.21 -3.03 -16.68
N GLU A 671 12.85 -4.17 -16.51
CA GLU A 671 14.01 -4.32 -15.62
C GLU A 671 15.15 -3.39 -16.04
N PHE A 672 15.40 -3.26 -17.35
CA PHE A 672 16.44 -2.38 -17.89
C PHE A 672 16.16 -0.89 -17.62
N VAL A 673 14.90 -0.45 -17.75
CA VAL A 673 14.48 0.92 -17.42
C VAL A 673 14.61 1.20 -15.92
N ASN A 674 14.15 0.26 -15.07
CA ASN A 674 14.22 0.40 -13.63
C ASN A 674 15.68 0.49 -13.14
N ASN A 675 16.55 -0.38 -13.66
CA ASN A 675 17.97 -0.35 -13.34
C ASN A 675 18.63 0.96 -13.75
N TYR A 676 18.28 1.51 -14.93
CA TYR A 676 18.77 2.81 -15.35
C TYR A 676 18.29 3.93 -14.42
N ASN A 677 16.99 3.99 -14.13
CA ASN A 677 16.41 5.01 -13.25
C ASN A 677 17.04 4.98 -11.84
N ALA A 678 17.25 3.79 -11.27
CA ALA A 678 17.96 3.65 -10.00
C ALA A 678 19.38 4.24 -10.09
N ARG A 679 20.16 3.92 -11.13
CA ARG A 679 21.52 4.47 -11.27
C ARG A 679 21.56 5.99 -11.36
N ILE A 680 20.62 6.62 -12.06
CA ILE A 680 20.65 8.07 -12.32
C ILE A 680 19.92 8.93 -11.28
N ALA A 681 18.99 8.38 -10.49
CA ALA A 681 18.20 9.14 -9.52
C ALA A 681 19.08 9.91 -8.51
N GLY A 682 20.13 9.27 -7.99
CA GLY A 682 21.08 9.90 -7.06
C GLY A 682 21.81 11.11 -7.68
N HIS A 683 22.08 11.08 -8.98
CA HIS A 683 22.74 12.18 -9.69
C HIS A 683 21.83 13.39 -9.88
N PHE A 684 20.55 13.17 -10.20
CA PHE A 684 19.57 14.25 -10.29
C PHE A 684 19.35 14.92 -8.93
N TYR A 685 19.27 14.14 -7.85
CA TYR A 685 19.18 14.72 -6.51
C TYR A 685 20.44 15.49 -6.10
N ALA A 686 21.63 15.00 -6.46
CA ALA A 686 22.86 15.75 -6.21
C ALA A 686 22.82 17.14 -6.89
N ILE A 687 22.24 17.23 -8.08
CA ILE A 687 21.97 18.51 -8.77
C ILE A 687 20.96 19.36 -7.98
N ASP A 688 19.85 18.79 -7.51
CA ASP A 688 18.85 19.50 -6.71
C ASP A 688 19.47 20.08 -5.41
N GLN A 689 20.27 19.28 -4.70
CA GLN A 689 20.97 19.71 -3.49
C GLN A 689 21.99 20.82 -3.76
N ALA A 690 22.76 20.72 -4.85
CA ALA A 690 23.67 21.79 -5.27
C ALA A 690 22.91 23.09 -5.58
N ILE A 691 21.72 22.98 -6.20
CA ILE A 691 20.86 24.14 -6.47
C ILE A 691 20.30 24.73 -5.18
N TYR A 692 19.84 23.92 -4.22
CA TYR A 692 19.35 24.42 -2.92
C TYR A 692 20.43 25.21 -2.16
N ARG A 693 21.69 24.72 -2.20
CA ARG A 693 22.84 25.43 -1.62
C ARG A 693 23.12 26.76 -2.33
N LEU A 694 23.12 26.76 -3.67
CA LEU A 694 23.30 27.98 -4.47
C LEU A 694 22.21 29.03 -4.19
N LEU A 695 21.00 28.59 -3.84
CA LEU A 695 19.87 29.45 -3.47
C LEU A 695 19.89 29.89 -1.99
N GLY A 696 20.77 29.31 -1.16
CA GLY A 696 20.84 29.60 0.27
C GLY A 696 19.55 29.23 1.00
N LEU A 697 18.95 28.08 0.65
CA LEU A 697 17.80 27.54 1.35
C LEU A 697 18.25 26.85 2.64
N SER A 698 17.49 27.07 3.72
CA SER A 698 17.57 26.29 4.95
C SER A 698 16.81 24.97 4.83
N ASP A 699 17.05 24.03 5.75
CA ASP A 699 16.39 22.73 5.76
C ASP A 699 14.85 22.86 5.82
N ASP A 700 14.33 23.78 6.65
CA ASP A 700 12.89 24.07 6.70
C ASP A 700 12.33 24.58 5.36
N GLU A 701 13.10 25.39 4.62
CA GLU A 701 12.68 25.90 3.31
C GLU A 701 12.74 24.81 2.23
N ILE A 702 13.73 23.92 2.32
CA ILE A 702 13.83 22.72 1.46
C ILE A 702 12.62 21.82 1.72
N ASP A 703 12.27 21.59 2.98
CA ASP A 703 11.08 20.83 3.35
C ASP A 703 9.80 21.42 2.78
N VAL A 704 9.65 22.75 2.80
CA VAL A 704 8.50 23.42 2.15
C VAL A 704 8.47 23.13 0.65
N VAL A 705 9.61 23.20 -0.03
CA VAL A 705 9.73 22.91 -1.47
C VAL A 705 9.38 21.46 -1.76
N GLU A 706 10.00 20.51 -1.04
CA GLU A 706 9.86 19.09 -1.28
C GLU A 706 8.47 18.57 -0.91
N ASN A 707 7.92 18.99 0.24
CA ASN A 707 6.55 18.61 0.63
C ASN A 707 5.53 19.12 -0.38
N ASN A 708 5.65 20.36 -0.84
CA ASN A 708 4.75 20.90 -1.85
C ASN A 708 4.82 20.10 -3.17
N LEU A 709 6.02 19.69 -3.61
CA LEU A 709 6.16 18.81 -4.77
C LEU A 709 5.59 17.40 -4.53
N ARG A 710 5.72 16.84 -3.32
CA ARG A 710 5.13 15.54 -2.94
C ARG A 710 3.61 15.58 -3.05
N PHE A 711 2.98 16.62 -2.50
CA PHE A 711 1.53 16.84 -2.61
C PHE A 711 1.06 16.95 -4.07
N ASN A 712 1.90 17.49 -4.95
CA ASN A 712 1.58 17.66 -6.37
C ASN A 712 2.07 16.49 -7.25
N LYS A 713 2.52 15.37 -6.66
CA LYS A 713 3.03 14.19 -7.38
C LYS A 713 4.18 14.50 -8.35
N LEU A 714 4.95 15.55 -8.06
CA LEU A 714 6.11 15.97 -8.83
C LEU A 714 7.43 15.73 -8.07
N TYR A 715 7.38 15.20 -6.84
CA TYR A 715 8.59 14.89 -6.10
C TYR A 715 9.10 13.48 -6.42
N LEU A 716 10.42 13.34 -6.59
CA LEU A 716 11.10 12.06 -6.79
C LEU A 716 12.32 11.99 -5.88
N PRO A 717 12.30 11.16 -4.83
CA PRO A 717 13.46 11.00 -3.97
C PRO A 717 14.56 10.09 -4.55
N THR A 718 15.71 10.06 -3.87
CA THR A 718 16.95 9.35 -4.22
C THR A 718 16.90 7.83 -4.09
N ASN A 719 18.01 7.18 -4.48
CA ASN A 719 18.26 5.74 -4.28
C ASN A 719 18.11 5.21 -2.85
N THR A 720 18.06 6.06 -1.81
CA THR A 720 17.74 5.61 -0.45
C THR A 720 16.24 5.36 -0.25
N ASP A 721 15.40 5.92 -1.11
CA ASP A 721 13.95 5.71 -1.16
C ASP A 721 13.55 4.73 -2.29
N ALA A 722 14.52 4.25 -3.08
CA ALA A 722 14.33 3.43 -4.28
C ALA A 722 14.15 1.92 -4.05
N ASN A 723 13.40 1.54 -3.01
CA ASN A 723 12.81 0.19 -2.91
C ASN A 723 11.32 0.20 -3.29
N ILE A 724 10.92 1.09 -4.19
CA ILE A 724 9.60 1.04 -4.83
C ILE A 724 9.64 -0.16 -5.79
N GLY A 725 9.06 -1.28 -5.36
CA GLY A 725 8.96 -2.51 -6.15
C GLY A 725 8.23 -2.29 -7.49
N PRO A 726 8.32 -3.26 -8.41
CA PRO A 726 7.61 -3.18 -9.67
C PRO A 726 6.09 -3.18 -9.42
N LEU A 727 5.34 -2.33 -10.12
CA LEU A 727 3.87 -2.24 -10.02
C LEU A 727 3.22 -2.18 -11.41
N PRO A 728 1.95 -2.62 -11.51
CA PRO A 728 1.40 -3.42 -12.60
C PRO A 728 1.10 -2.63 -13.87
N LEU A 729 1.07 -3.36 -14.97
CA LEU A 729 0.66 -2.90 -16.29
C LEU A 729 -0.78 -2.39 -16.25
N THR A 730 -0.97 -1.10 -16.48
CA THR A 730 -2.20 -0.59 -17.10
C THR A 730 -1.87 -0.19 -18.52
N SER A 731 -2.73 -0.64 -19.44
CA SER A 731 -2.71 -0.52 -20.90
C SER A 731 -2.38 0.86 -21.44
#